data_AF-A0A1C4WEF0-F1
#
_entry.id   AF-A0A1C4WEF0-F1
#
_cell.length_a   1.000
_cell.length_b   1.000
_cell.length_c   1.000
_cell.angle_alpha   90.00
_cell.angle_beta   90.00
_cell.angle_gamma   90.00
#
_symmetry.space_group_name_H-M   'P 1'
#
loop_
_entity.id
_entity.type
_entity.pdbx_description
1 polymer ?
#
loop_
_entity_poly.entity_id
_entity_poly.type
_entity_poly.pdbx_seq_one_letter_code
_entity_poly.pdbx_strand_id
1 'polypeptide(L)'
;MAQLRPTPANPTPDKPQDPTRPGSQARALPPELGPNPISLVSGATFMYSDPVGDVPAGTIGGLVHRDTRLLNQWVLTIDGLRLLELRSSVVDHYSAQFFLTNPALPDLPANSLAVRRLRYLGEGLHERIELVSFAPERVRFELRLEVGNDFADILEMKTTIRDRSERIHRGHAPDGSLLLFHYEQDGFTAQTSIRSTPAPERLEGDHLVWTIDLAPREFWRVELNVPVSPGFGVTEAVRGDIADIFHHRVEDPAARWLAGAAELSSDHQVLERAVAQTRSDMSALRMEMTLGQERISLPAAGMPWFLTLFGRDTLITAYQALTFGPRLAKGTLLALARHQGRQCEDFTDEEPGKILHEVRFGELTQQGLMPYDPYYGTADATQLWLILLSEYWRWTRDDNLVRSLRGNALAALNWIDRYGDRDGDGYVEYATRSPEGLGNQCWRDSWDGVRFADGRLPVLPIATCEIQGYTYDAKLRLAELADGPLADPALADRLRTDAHRLRESFNRDFWIAERGGYYAVGLDGDKNKIDSMTSNLGHLLWSGIVPQERAPALARQLLSEDMFSGWGIRTLSRGDAPYNALGYHLGTVWPHDTSISVLGLSRYGFRDEANQVALALLDTAAQFGDRLPEAIAGFERERTLFAIPYPTACSPQAWASGAPLNLTRAMLGLHPVDGQLVADPVVPPEVGRIKIRGIAAFGHRWDVEAVGTDGYVRLAAD
;
A
#
# COMPACT_ATOMS: atom_id res chain seq x y z
N MET A 1 -18.73 42.62 -9.99
CA MET A 1 -18.14 41.99 -8.80
C MET A 1 -16.85 41.33 -9.25
N ALA A 2 -15.71 41.73 -8.70
CA ALA A 2 -14.42 41.14 -9.05
C ALA A 2 -14.45 39.65 -8.72
N GLN A 3 -14.14 38.79 -9.71
CA GLN A 3 -13.92 37.36 -9.48
C GLN A 3 -12.84 37.22 -8.40
N LEU A 4 -13.18 36.55 -7.30
CA LEU A 4 -12.22 36.06 -6.33
C LEU A 4 -11.17 35.24 -7.09
N ARG A 5 -9.90 35.63 -6.99
CA ARG A 5 -8.79 34.88 -7.59
C ARG A 5 -8.83 33.44 -7.05
N PRO A 6 -8.67 32.41 -7.91
CA PRO A 6 -8.58 31.03 -7.47
C PRO A 6 -7.51 30.87 -6.39
N THR A 7 -7.87 30.18 -5.33
CA THR A 7 -6.99 29.72 -4.25
C THR A 7 -5.78 29.01 -4.88
N PRO A 8 -4.53 29.29 -4.43
CA PRO A 8 -3.39 28.42 -4.76
C PRO A 8 -3.75 26.97 -4.47
N ALA A 9 -3.08 25.97 -5.08
CA ALA A 9 -3.28 24.55 -4.76
C ALA A 9 -3.12 24.16 -3.26
N ASN A 10 -2.79 25.13 -2.40
CA ASN A 10 -3.04 25.06 -0.96
C ASN A 10 -4.56 25.11 -0.67
N PRO A 11 -5.21 24.01 -0.26
CA PRO A 11 -6.65 23.96 0.01
C PRO A 11 -7.08 24.86 1.18
N THR A 12 -6.12 25.42 1.93
CA THR A 12 -6.38 26.32 3.08
C THR A 12 -5.44 27.54 3.04
N PRO A 13 -5.67 28.52 2.15
CA PRO A 13 -4.83 29.72 2.05
C PRO A 13 -5.00 30.67 3.26
N ASP A 14 -6.19 30.64 3.88
CA ASP A 14 -6.61 31.56 4.94
C ASP A 14 -6.55 30.94 6.35
N LYS A 15 -6.32 29.62 6.47
CA LYS A 15 -5.91 29.05 7.77
C LYS A 15 -4.45 29.48 7.93
N PRO A 16 -4.07 30.30 8.94
CA PRO A 16 -2.67 30.44 9.28
C PRO A 16 -2.13 29.02 9.41
N GLN A 17 -1.00 28.72 8.74
CA GLN A 17 -0.27 27.50 9.03
C GLN A 17 -0.03 27.56 10.52
N ASP A 18 -0.82 26.81 11.27
CA ASP A 18 -0.60 26.67 12.69
C ASP A 18 0.81 26.09 12.78
N PRO A 19 1.78 26.78 13.39
CA PRO A 19 3.12 26.22 13.56
C PRO A 19 3.08 24.92 14.39
N THR A 20 1.93 24.56 14.95
CA THR A 20 1.63 23.28 15.61
C THR A 20 0.84 22.28 14.75
N ARG A 21 0.34 22.63 13.55
CA ARG A 21 -0.12 21.68 12.52
C ARG A 21 1.01 21.45 11.52
N PRO A 22 1.65 20.28 11.54
CA PRO A 22 2.66 19.97 10.55
C PRO A 22 2.03 19.91 9.16
N GLY A 23 2.41 20.84 8.28
CA GLY A 23 2.77 20.40 6.94
C GLY A 23 3.81 19.29 7.08
N SER A 24 3.93 18.41 6.09
CA SER A 24 4.78 17.20 6.06
C SER A 24 6.27 17.34 6.48
N GLN A 25 6.71 18.49 6.99
CA GLN A 25 8.05 18.82 7.43
C GLN A 25 8.24 18.98 8.96
N ALA A 26 7.18 19.01 9.80
CA ALA A 26 7.35 19.04 11.27
C ALA A 26 7.10 17.65 11.88
N ARG A 27 8.17 16.96 12.31
CA ARG A 27 8.11 15.67 13.02
C ARG A 27 7.52 15.83 14.44
N ALA A 28 6.22 16.08 14.53
CA ALA A 28 5.42 15.88 15.74
C ALA A 28 4.83 14.46 15.82
N LEU A 29 5.29 13.56 14.94
CA LEU A 29 4.95 12.14 15.03
C LEU A 29 5.40 11.59 16.39
N PRO A 30 4.61 10.71 17.01
CA PRO A 30 5.09 9.94 18.14
C PRO A 30 6.43 9.25 17.76
N PRO A 31 7.36 9.04 18.71
CA PRO A 31 8.62 8.38 18.44
C PRO A 31 8.43 7.01 17.77
N GLU A 32 9.30 6.74 16.78
CA GLU A 32 9.49 5.43 16.17
C GLU A 32 10.04 4.41 17.18
N LEU A 33 9.90 3.12 16.87
CA LEU A 33 10.31 2.00 17.75
C LEU A 33 11.81 1.66 17.67
N GLY A 34 12.62 2.55 17.08
CA GLY A 34 14.04 2.31 16.87
C GLY A 34 14.33 1.34 15.71
N PRO A 35 15.55 0.80 15.63
CA PRO A 35 15.93 -0.12 14.55
C PRO A 35 15.26 -1.49 14.71
N ASN A 36 15.01 -2.16 13.57
CA ASN A 36 14.45 -3.52 13.47
C ASN A 36 13.07 -3.74 14.13
N PRO A 37 12.11 -2.82 13.98
CA PRO A 37 10.78 -3.02 14.55
C PRO A 37 10.10 -4.24 13.92
N ILE A 38 9.29 -4.93 14.73
CA ILE A 38 8.55 -6.13 14.32
C ILE A 38 7.11 -5.75 13.99
N SER A 39 6.70 -6.16 12.79
CA SER A 39 5.42 -5.83 12.17
C SER A 39 4.66 -7.09 11.84
N LEU A 40 3.50 -7.28 12.46
CA LEU A 40 2.56 -8.35 12.13
C LEU A 40 1.31 -7.76 11.50
N VAL A 41 0.76 -8.39 10.47
CA VAL A 41 -0.44 -7.96 9.77
C VAL A 41 -1.35 -9.13 9.42
N SER A 42 -2.65 -8.94 9.61
CA SER A 42 -3.71 -9.88 9.23
C SER A 42 -4.99 -9.11 8.90
N GLY A 43 -5.31 -9.01 7.61
CA GLY A 43 -6.47 -8.26 7.14
C GLY A 43 -6.41 -6.78 7.54
N ALA A 44 -7.44 -6.32 8.26
CA ALA A 44 -7.53 -4.95 8.78
C ALA A 44 -6.87 -4.75 10.17
N THR A 45 -6.03 -5.70 10.60
CA THR A 45 -5.36 -5.68 11.92
C THR A 45 -3.86 -5.73 11.77
N PHE A 46 -3.13 -4.91 12.53
CA PHE A 46 -1.68 -5.04 12.66
C PHE A 46 -1.21 -4.85 14.10
N MET A 47 -0.07 -5.45 14.42
CA MET A 47 0.66 -5.22 15.67
C MET A 47 2.06 -4.74 15.32
N TYR A 48 2.41 -3.54 15.81
CA TYR A 48 3.71 -2.92 15.60
C TYR A 48 4.44 -2.77 16.94
N SER A 49 5.55 -3.47 17.11
CA SER A 49 6.33 -3.52 18.35
C SER A 49 7.82 -3.42 18.10
N ASP A 50 8.59 -3.11 19.12
CA ASP A 50 10.04 -3.08 19.03
C ASP A 50 10.65 -4.52 18.93
N PRO A 51 11.98 -4.66 18.79
CA PRO A 51 12.64 -5.97 18.67
C PRO A 51 12.46 -6.92 19.86
N VAL A 52 12.08 -6.42 21.05
CA VAL A 52 11.79 -7.31 22.19
C VAL A 52 10.30 -7.67 22.29
N GLY A 53 9.49 -7.19 21.35
CA GLY A 53 8.05 -7.40 21.29
C GLY A 53 7.26 -6.41 22.13
N ASP A 54 7.89 -5.37 22.65
CA ASP A 54 7.22 -4.39 23.49
C ASP A 54 6.64 -3.23 22.67
N VAL A 55 5.59 -2.64 23.21
CA VAL A 55 5.05 -1.36 22.75
C VAL A 55 5.21 -0.35 23.89
N PRO A 56 6.25 0.49 23.86
CA PRO A 56 6.39 1.55 24.85
C PRO A 56 5.31 2.61 24.67
N ALA A 57 4.76 3.10 25.79
CA ALA A 57 3.77 4.17 25.77
C ALA A 57 4.32 5.43 25.07
N GLY A 58 3.46 6.10 24.30
CA GLY A 58 3.81 7.31 23.58
C GLY A 58 4.57 7.09 22.26
N THR A 59 4.85 5.85 21.86
CA THR A 59 5.39 5.54 20.52
C THR A 59 4.28 5.40 19.48
N ILE A 60 4.63 5.23 18.19
CA ILE A 60 3.66 4.85 17.15
C ILE A 60 3.26 3.37 17.19
N GLY A 61 3.90 2.56 18.05
CA GLY A 61 3.59 1.14 18.20
C GLY A 61 2.17 0.89 18.72
N GLY A 62 1.72 -0.35 18.57
CA GLY A 62 0.42 -0.78 19.08
C GLY A 62 -0.26 -1.87 18.27
N LEU A 63 -1.33 -2.39 18.86
CA LEU A 63 -2.31 -3.20 18.16
C LEU A 63 -3.36 -2.26 17.57
N VAL A 64 -3.45 -2.20 16.25
CA VAL A 64 -4.41 -1.36 15.54
C VAL A 64 -5.35 -2.25 14.75
N HIS A 65 -6.64 -1.95 14.84
CA HIS A 65 -7.69 -2.67 14.12
C HIS A 65 -8.69 -1.67 13.55
N ARG A 66 -8.94 -1.72 12.24
CA ARG A 66 -9.90 -0.85 11.54
C ARG A 66 -9.74 0.63 11.93
N ASP A 67 -8.53 1.13 11.72
CA ASP A 67 -8.11 2.52 11.99
C ASP A 67 -8.15 2.96 13.47
N THR A 68 -8.35 2.05 14.43
CA THR A 68 -8.35 2.36 15.87
C THR A 68 -7.24 1.62 16.61
N ARG A 69 -6.42 2.33 17.39
CA ARG A 69 -5.39 1.72 18.25
C ARG A 69 -5.99 1.13 19.51
N LEU A 70 -6.08 -0.20 19.53
CA LEU A 70 -6.64 -1.00 20.63
C LEU A 70 -5.66 -1.22 21.78
N LEU A 71 -4.35 -1.15 21.53
CA LEU A 71 -3.30 -1.20 22.56
C LEU A 71 -2.23 -0.18 22.20
N ASN A 72 -1.89 0.73 23.11
CA ASN A 72 -0.80 1.70 22.94
C ASN A 72 0.37 1.47 23.90
N GLN A 73 0.25 0.50 24.80
CA GLN A 73 1.31 0.03 25.68
C GLN A 73 1.19 -1.48 25.88
N TRP A 74 2.32 -2.17 25.74
CA TRP A 74 2.46 -3.62 25.92
C TRP A 74 3.91 -3.94 26.27
N VAL A 75 4.30 -3.74 27.53
CA VAL A 75 5.71 -3.83 27.96
C VAL A 75 5.88 -4.94 28.98
N LEU A 76 6.78 -5.89 28.69
CA LEU A 76 7.08 -7.00 29.60
C LEU A 76 8.33 -6.71 30.43
N THR A 77 8.22 -6.74 31.76
CA THR A 77 9.34 -6.50 32.68
C THR A 77 9.50 -7.63 33.69
N ILE A 78 10.75 -7.82 34.13
CA ILE A 78 11.11 -8.66 35.28
C ILE A 78 11.70 -7.75 36.35
N ASP A 79 11.08 -7.74 37.54
CA ASP A 79 11.42 -6.85 38.66
C ASP A 79 11.56 -5.38 38.23
N GLY A 80 10.67 -4.94 37.33
CA GLY A 80 10.62 -3.56 36.81
C GLY A 80 11.65 -3.23 35.73
N LEU A 81 12.51 -4.17 35.32
CA LEU A 81 13.45 -3.96 34.21
C LEU A 81 12.98 -4.66 32.93
N ARG A 82 13.19 -3.99 31.79
CA ARG A 82 12.93 -4.54 30.45
C ARG A 82 13.90 -5.67 30.12
N LEU A 83 13.43 -6.62 29.32
CA LEU A 83 14.23 -7.76 28.86
C LEU A 83 15.26 -7.35 27.80
N LEU A 84 16.30 -8.17 27.66
CA LEU A 84 17.35 -8.03 26.67
C LEU A 84 17.05 -8.94 25.47
N GLU A 85 17.17 -8.41 24.24
CA GLU A 85 17.04 -9.20 23.03
C GLU A 85 18.22 -10.16 22.85
N LEU A 86 17.92 -11.45 22.62
CA LEU A 86 18.90 -12.39 22.04
C LEU A 86 18.71 -12.49 20.53
N ARG A 87 17.45 -12.69 20.11
CA ARG A 87 17.02 -12.65 18.70
C ARG A 87 15.51 -12.56 18.60
N SER A 88 15.02 -11.72 17.70
CA SER A 88 13.63 -11.70 17.26
C SER A 88 13.50 -11.91 15.75
N SER A 89 12.35 -12.41 15.30
CA SER A 89 12.04 -12.48 13.87
C SER A 89 10.56 -12.66 13.62
N VAL A 90 10.09 -12.10 12.50
CA VAL A 90 8.82 -12.46 11.88
C VAL A 90 8.95 -13.88 11.30
N VAL A 91 8.01 -14.76 11.62
CA VAL A 91 7.98 -16.14 11.11
C VAL A 91 7.05 -16.20 9.90
N ASP A 92 5.82 -15.73 10.07
CA ASP A 92 4.84 -15.47 9.01
C ASP A 92 4.41 -14.02 9.06
N HIS A 93 3.75 -13.50 8.03
CA HIS A 93 3.25 -12.13 8.05
C HIS A 93 2.34 -11.81 9.25
N TYR A 94 1.71 -12.83 9.85
CA TYR A 94 0.86 -12.72 11.03
C TYR A 94 1.51 -13.24 12.32
N SER A 95 2.75 -13.76 12.33
CA SER A 95 3.38 -14.39 13.49
C SER A 95 4.84 -13.97 13.72
N ALA A 96 5.27 -13.84 14.98
CA ALA A 96 6.66 -13.53 15.35
C ALA A 96 7.10 -14.26 16.62
N GLN A 97 8.40 -14.56 16.67
CA GLN A 97 9.04 -15.17 17.82
C GLN A 97 10.14 -14.28 18.37
N PHE A 98 10.22 -14.20 19.70
CA PHE A 98 11.20 -13.41 20.44
C PHE A 98 11.90 -14.31 21.44
N PHE A 99 13.23 -14.39 21.36
CA PHE A 99 14.08 -15.00 22.37
C PHE A 99 14.79 -13.89 23.13
N LEU A 100 14.53 -13.83 24.43
CA LEU A 100 14.95 -12.74 25.31
C LEU A 100 15.56 -13.31 26.60
N THR A 101 16.19 -12.44 27.38
CA THR A 101 16.73 -12.79 28.70
C THR A 101 16.67 -11.63 29.69
N ASN A 102 16.88 -11.92 30.97
CA ASN A 102 16.85 -10.91 32.02
C ASN A 102 18.16 -10.12 32.10
N PRO A 103 18.11 -8.80 32.39
CA PRO A 103 19.28 -8.03 32.79
C PRO A 103 19.77 -8.44 34.19
N ALA A 104 20.90 -7.86 34.63
CA ALA A 104 21.36 -8.05 36.01
C ALA A 104 20.38 -7.42 37.00
N LEU A 105 19.90 -8.21 37.96
CA LEU A 105 18.99 -7.81 39.02
C LEU A 105 19.61 -8.14 40.39
N PRO A 106 19.17 -7.51 41.50
CA PRO A 106 19.77 -7.70 42.82
C PRO A 106 19.92 -9.17 43.24
N ASP A 107 18.88 -9.98 43.03
CA ASP A 107 18.82 -11.38 43.45
C ASP A 107 18.78 -12.37 42.26
N LEU A 108 19.02 -11.89 41.04
CA LEU A 108 18.98 -12.69 39.82
C LEU A 108 20.11 -12.25 38.86
N PRO A 109 21.15 -13.07 38.65
CA PRO A 109 22.23 -12.72 37.73
C PRO A 109 21.71 -12.52 36.30
N ALA A 110 22.37 -11.65 35.53
CA ALA A 110 22.05 -11.47 34.11
C ALA A 110 22.14 -12.81 33.35
N ASN A 111 21.33 -12.96 32.30
CA ASN A 111 21.33 -14.13 31.44
C ASN A 111 20.96 -15.45 32.15
N SER A 112 20.23 -15.38 33.27
CA SER A 112 19.86 -16.56 34.06
C SER A 112 18.48 -17.11 33.69
N LEU A 113 17.64 -16.34 33.00
CA LEU A 113 16.34 -16.76 32.51
C LEU A 113 16.32 -16.78 30.98
N ALA A 114 15.81 -17.84 30.39
CA ALA A 114 15.38 -17.80 29.00
C ALA A 114 13.91 -17.40 28.96
N VAL A 115 13.62 -16.31 28.24
CA VAL A 115 12.26 -15.84 28.00
C VAL A 115 11.93 -16.01 26.53
N ARG A 116 10.85 -16.71 26.22
CA ARG A 116 10.37 -16.88 24.85
C ARG A 116 8.97 -16.28 24.73
N ARG A 117 8.80 -15.37 23.77
CA ARG A 117 7.47 -14.87 23.38
C ARG A 117 7.13 -15.45 22.01
N LEU A 118 5.97 -16.08 21.90
CA LEU A 118 5.36 -16.47 20.63
C LEU A 118 4.14 -15.57 20.45
N ARG A 119 4.07 -14.83 19.34
CA ARG A 119 2.96 -13.92 19.05
C ARG A 119 2.36 -14.21 17.69
N TYR A 120 1.03 -14.20 17.58
CA TYR A 120 0.38 -14.21 16.27
C TYR A 120 -0.94 -13.42 16.24
N LEU A 121 -1.33 -13.00 15.04
CA LEU A 121 -2.61 -12.35 14.72
C LEU A 121 -3.57 -13.38 14.08
N GLY A 122 -4.51 -13.88 14.88
CA GLY A 122 -5.60 -14.76 14.46
C GLY A 122 -6.92 -14.01 14.44
N GLU A 123 -7.85 -14.40 15.32
CA GLU A 123 -9.10 -13.66 15.59
C GLU A 123 -8.89 -12.44 16.50
N GLY A 124 -7.63 -12.03 16.64
CA GLY A 124 -7.12 -11.06 17.59
C GLY A 124 -5.63 -11.27 17.80
N LEU A 125 -5.05 -10.56 18.76
CA LEU A 125 -3.68 -10.78 19.19
C LEU A 125 -3.64 -11.96 20.16
N HIS A 126 -2.81 -12.95 19.84
CA HIS A 126 -2.50 -14.07 20.73
C HIS A 126 -1.02 -14.02 21.07
N GLU A 127 -0.69 -14.23 22.35
CA GLU A 127 0.71 -14.27 22.78
C GLU A 127 0.93 -15.30 23.89
N ARG A 128 1.94 -16.15 23.72
CA ARG A 128 2.43 -17.07 24.75
C ARG A 128 3.78 -16.57 25.24
N ILE A 129 3.88 -16.36 26.55
CA ILE A 129 5.15 -16.04 27.22
C ILE A 129 5.59 -17.28 27.99
N GLU A 130 6.83 -17.69 27.79
CA GLU A 130 7.44 -18.86 28.43
C GLU A 130 8.74 -18.47 29.12
N LEU A 131 8.96 -19.02 30.31
CA LEU A 131 10.13 -18.77 31.15
C LEU A 131 10.78 -20.09 31.53
N VAL A 132 12.11 -20.15 31.45
CA VAL A 132 12.92 -21.23 32.01
C VAL A 132 14.06 -20.65 32.83
N SER A 133 14.22 -21.13 34.07
CA SER A 133 15.36 -20.74 34.91
C SER A 133 16.59 -21.59 34.62
N PHE A 134 17.73 -20.95 34.36
CA PHE A 134 19.05 -21.56 34.31
C PHE A 134 19.93 -21.16 35.49
N ALA A 135 19.38 -20.44 36.48
CA ALA A 135 20.06 -20.17 37.73
C ALA A 135 20.38 -21.49 38.46
N PRO A 136 21.50 -21.55 39.22
CA PRO A 136 21.88 -22.74 39.97
C PRO A 136 20.97 -23.01 41.18
N GLU A 137 20.24 -21.99 41.64
CA GLU A 137 19.35 -22.05 42.80
C GLU A 137 17.93 -21.63 42.41
N ARG A 138 16.98 -21.84 43.33
CA ARG A 138 15.59 -21.39 43.18
C ARG A 138 15.56 -19.86 43.15
N VAL A 139 14.84 -19.31 42.17
CA VAL A 139 14.71 -17.87 41.98
C VAL A 139 13.25 -17.46 42.09
N ARG A 140 13.01 -16.32 42.73
CA ARG A 140 11.69 -15.70 42.85
C ARG A 140 11.75 -14.27 42.37
N PHE A 141 10.87 -13.90 41.46
CA PHE A 141 10.83 -12.58 40.83
C PHE A 141 9.41 -12.22 40.42
N GLU A 142 9.19 -10.94 40.14
CA GLU A 142 7.95 -10.43 39.60
C GLU A 142 8.01 -10.38 38.07
N LEU A 143 7.00 -10.96 37.41
CA LEU A 143 6.73 -10.73 36.00
C LEU A 143 5.57 -9.74 35.90
N ARG A 144 5.81 -8.59 35.26
CA ARG A 144 4.78 -7.57 35.02
C ARG A 144 4.59 -7.37 33.52
N LEU A 145 3.34 -7.39 33.07
CA LEU A 145 2.94 -6.91 31.76
C LEU A 145 2.20 -5.58 31.91
N GLU A 146 2.84 -4.51 31.48
CA GLU A 146 2.23 -3.19 31.42
C GLU A 146 1.34 -3.09 30.18
N VAL A 147 0.05 -2.85 30.39
CA VAL A 147 -0.94 -2.69 29.35
C VAL A 147 -1.48 -1.26 29.38
N GLY A 148 -1.73 -0.71 28.20
CA GLY A 148 -2.36 0.59 28.03
C GLY A 148 -3.20 0.66 26.77
N ASN A 149 -4.15 1.59 26.77
CA ASN A 149 -5.04 1.85 25.66
C ASN A 149 -5.31 3.36 25.56
N ASP A 150 -5.48 3.87 24.34
CA ASP A 150 -5.92 5.24 24.08
C ASP A 150 -7.04 5.37 23.03
N PHE A 151 -7.40 4.28 22.34
CA PHE A 151 -8.34 4.27 21.22
C PHE A 151 -8.05 5.36 20.17
N ALA A 152 -6.76 5.71 19.97
CA ALA A 152 -6.38 6.73 19.01
C ALA A 152 -6.79 6.33 17.59
N ASP A 153 -7.33 7.29 16.85
CA ASP A 153 -7.59 7.16 15.42
C ASP A 153 -6.24 7.14 14.66
N ILE A 154 -6.12 6.33 13.61
CA ILE A 154 -4.89 6.24 12.81
C ILE A 154 -4.43 7.60 12.26
N LEU A 155 -5.36 8.52 11.99
CA LEU A 155 -5.05 9.87 11.51
C LEU A 155 -4.42 10.74 12.62
N GLU A 156 -4.78 10.49 13.88
CA GLU A 156 -4.16 11.14 15.03
C GLU A 156 -2.77 10.58 15.31
N MET A 157 -2.57 9.28 15.10
CA MET A 157 -1.24 8.66 15.22
C MET A 157 -0.22 9.29 14.24
N LYS A 158 -0.69 9.83 13.11
CA LYS A 158 0.12 10.56 12.12
C LYS A 158 0.33 12.04 12.44
N THR A 159 -0.35 12.57 13.45
CA THR A 159 -0.34 14.00 13.78
C THR A 159 -0.18 14.21 15.27
N THR A 160 -1.29 14.27 16.02
CA THR A 160 -1.30 14.47 17.46
C THR A 160 -2.45 13.67 18.06
N ILE A 161 -2.14 12.87 19.08
CA ILE A 161 -3.09 12.03 19.78
C ILE A 161 -3.83 12.87 20.83
N ARG A 162 -5.17 12.85 20.79
CA ARG A 162 -6.02 13.48 21.82
C ARG A 162 -5.99 12.66 23.09
N ASP A 163 -5.90 13.33 24.25
CA ASP A 163 -6.06 12.66 25.54
C ASP A 163 -7.53 12.30 25.77
N ARG A 164 -7.79 10.99 25.94
CA ARG A 164 -9.12 10.40 26.20
C ARG A 164 -9.18 9.69 27.54
N SER A 165 -8.15 9.80 28.37
CA SER A 165 -7.95 8.95 29.55
C SER A 165 -9.13 8.98 30.52
N GLU A 166 -9.79 10.15 30.68
CA GLU A 166 -10.96 10.31 31.55
C GLU A 166 -12.23 9.62 31.04
N ARG A 167 -12.31 9.33 29.73
CA ARG A 167 -13.46 8.70 29.06
C ARG A 167 -13.28 7.20 28.84
N ILE A 168 -12.09 6.67 29.13
CA ILE A 168 -11.80 5.24 29.02
C ILE A 168 -12.18 4.57 30.33
N HIS A 169 -13.26 3.79 30.28
CA HIS A 169 -13.75 3.01 31.40
C HIS A 169 -13.02 1.66 31.46
N ARG A 170 -12.69 1.24 32.69
CA ARG A 170 -11.95 0.01 32.97
C ARG A 170 -12.85 -0.98 33.70
N GLY A 171 -12.73 -2.25 33.34
CA GLY A 171 -13.43 -3.34 34.01
C GLY A 171 -12.51 -4.55 34.18
N HIS A 172 -12.73 -5.34 35.24
CA HIS A 172 -11.96 -6.56 35.50
C HIS A 172 -12.87 -7.71 35.89
N ALA A 173 -12.50 -8.93 35.52
CA ALA A 173 -13.12 -10.12 36.12
C ALA A 173 -12.70 -10.27 37.59
N PRO A 174 -13.55 -10.83 38.47
CA PRO A 174 -13.24 -11.01 39.89
C PRO A 174 -11.99 -11.85 40.16
N ASP A 175 -11.65 -12.76 39.25
CA ASP A 175 -10.47 -13.63 39.33
C ASP A 175 -9.22 -13.03 38.65
N GLY A 176 -9.30 -11.80 38.13
CA GLY A 176 -8.22 -11.12 37.43
C GLY A 176 -7.95 -11.62 36.01
N SER A 177 -8.64 -12.65 35.52
CA SER A 177 -8.37 -13.29 34.21
C SER A 177 -8.70 -12.43 32.99
N LEU A 178 -9.42 -11.32 33.19
CA LEU A 178 -9.90 -10.42 32.15
C LEU A 178 -9.71 -8.96 32.59
N LEU A 179 -9.06 -8.17 31.74
CA LEU A 179 -9.02 -6.71 31.76
C LEU A 179 -9.81 -6.16 30.57
N LEU A 180 -10.64 -5.15 30.79
CA LEU A 180 -11.51 -4.55 29.77
C LEU A 180 -11.31 -3.03 29.74
N PHE A 181 -11.02 -2.50 28.55
CA PHE A 181 -11.12 -1.08 28.24
C PHE A 181 -12.35 -0.83 27.37
N HIS A 182 -13.12 0.20 27.70
CA HIS A 182 -14.28 0.62 26.94
C HIS A 182 -14.28 2.14 26.78
N TYR A 183 -14.57 2.60 25.58
CA TYR A 183 -14.67 4.01 25.23
C TYR A 183 -15.90 4.25 24.38
N GLU A 184 -16.65 5.29 24.73
CA GLU A 184 -17.81 5.76 23.98
C GLU A 184 -17.78 7.28 23.89
N GLN A 185 -17.95 7.82 22.68
CA GLN A 185 -18.07 9.25 22.44
C GLN A 185 -18.84 9.53 21.16
N ASP A 186 -19.88 10.36 21.26
CA ASP A 186 -20.60 10.93 20.12
C ASP A 186 -21.03 9.86 19.08
N GLY A 187 -21.47 8.68 19.57
CA GLY A 187 -21.92 7.55 18.74
C GLY A 187 -20.82 6.60 18.26
N PHE A 188 -19.55 6.91 18.51
CA PHE A 188 -18.43 5.98 18.31
C PHE A 188 -18.19 5.15 19.59
N THR A 189 -17.99 3.84 19.42
CA THR A 189 -17.69 2.93 20.52
C THR A 189 -16.52 2.03 20.16
N ALA A 190 -15.57 1.89 21.08
CA ALA A 190 -14.45 0.97 20.97
C ALA A 190 -14.25 0.19 22.27
N GLN A 191 -13.79 -1.05 22.15
CA GLN A 191 -13.56 -1.93 23.29
C GLN A 191 -12.34 -2.82 23.05
N THR A 192 -11.51 -2.97 24.08
CA THR A 192 -10.38 -3.91 24.09
C THR A 192 -10.49 -4.79 25.32
N SER A 193 -10.51 -6.11 25.12
CA SER A 193 -10.45 -7.07 26.23
C SER A 193 -9.13 -7.84 26.20
N ILE A 194 -8.43 -7.94 27.33
CA ILE A 194 -7.22 -8.74 27.48
C ILE A 194 -7.53 -9.90 28.41
N ARG A 195 -7.35 -11.12 27.93
CA ARG A 195 -7.53 -12.36 28.70
C ARG A 195 -6.18 -13.00 28.96
N SER A 196 -5.97 -13.53 30.17
CA SER A 196 -4.76 -14.27 30.50
C SER A 196 -5.06 -15.64 31.11
N THR A 197 -4.22 -16.62 30.83
CA THR A 197 -4.30 -17.95 31.45
C THR A 197 -2.88 -18.49 31.72
N PRO A 198 -2.48 -18.70 32.99
CA PRO A 198 -3.25 -18.46 34.21
C PRO A 198 -3.57 -16.95 34.43
N ALA A 199 -4.57 -16.68 35.28
CA ALA A 199 -4.85 -15.32 35.73
C ALA A 199 -3.65 -14.72 36.48
N PRO A 200 -3.42 -13.39 36.41
CA PRO A 200 -2.45 -12.73 37.26
C PRO A 200 -2.80 -12.92 38.74
N GLU A 201 -1.78 -12.92 39.59
CA GLU A 201 -1.98 -12.95 41.04
C GLU A 201 -2.65 -11.65 41.52
N ARG A 202 -2.31 -10.53 40.86
CA ARG A 202 -2.92 -9.23 41.11
C ARG A 202 -2.90 -8.34 39.88
N LEU A 203 -3.78 -7.35 39.91
CA LEU A 203 -3.84 -6.25 38.96
C LEU A 203 -3.40 -4.97 39.66
N GLU A 204 -2.44 -4.25 39.08
CA GLU A 204 -1.99 -2.96 39.58
C GLU A 204 -2.32 -1.87 38.55
N GLY A 205 -3.45 -1.19 38.76
CA GLY A 205 -4.04 -0.36 37.71
C GLY A 205 -4.41 -1.23 36.50
N ASP A 206 -3.75 -0.95 35.38
CA ASP A 206 -3.95 -1.66 34.11
C ASP A 206 -2.95 -2.81 33.90
N HIS A 207 -2.06 -3.06 34.86
CA HIS A 207 -0.94 -4.00 34.70
C HIS A 207 -1.23 -5.37 35.29
N LEU A 208 -0.89 -6.42 34.54
CA LEU A 208 -1.02 -7.81 34.96
C LEU A 208 0.27 -8.25 35.64
N VAL A 209 0.18 -8.76 36.87
CA VAL A 209 1.35 -9.11 37.69
C VAL A 209 1.28 -10.54 38.19
N TRP A 210 2.37 -11.29 37.97
CA TRP A 210 2.58 -12.64 38.48
C TRP A 210 3.84 -12.69 39.36
N THR A 211 3.74 -13.31 40.54
CA THR A 211 4.93 -13.72 41.29
C THR A 211 5.38 -15.09 40.80
N ILE A 212 6.57 -15.17 40.22
CA ILE A 212 7.12 -16.40 39.66
C ILE A 212 8.15 -16.97 40.63
N ASP A 213 8.07 -18.27 40.90
CA ASP A 213 9.00 -19.02 41.73
C ASP A 213 9.44 -20.28 40.95
N LEU A 214 10.70 -20.31 40.52
CA LEU A 214 11.25 -21.36 39.65
C LEU A 214 12.48 -22.02 40.27
N ALA A 215 12.44 -23.33 40.39
CA ALA A 215 13.63 -24.16 40.62
C ALA A 215 14.55 -24.17 39.38
N PRO A 216 15.81 -24.62 39.51
CA PRO A 216 16.70 -24.78 38.37
C PRO A 216 16.06 -25.65 37.27
N ARG A 217 16.01 -25.11 36.04
CA ARG A 217 15.41 -25.71 34.84
C ARG A 217 13.89 -25.90 34.87
N GLU A 218 13.22 -25.34 35.86
CA GLU A 218 11.76 -25.32 35.91
C GLU A 218 11.20 -24.37 34.85
N PHE A 219 10.03 -24.73 34.33
CA PHE A 219 9.34 -24.04 33.23
C PHE A 219 8.04 -23.41 33.73
N TRP A 220 7.76 -22.20 33.27
CA TRP A 220 6.48 -21.52 33.48
C TRP A 220 5.98 -20.89 32.18
N ARG A 221 4.65 -20.76 32.03
CA ARG A 221 4.03 -20.09 30.89
C ARG A 221 2.75 -19.35 31.22
N VAL A 222 2.43 -18.35 30.39
CA VAL A 222 1.12 -17.69 30.33
C VAL A 222 0.68 -17.49 28.88
N GLU A 223 -0.61 -17.69 28.63
CA GLU A 223 -1.30 -17.36 27.38
C GLU A 223 -2.02 -16.02 27.54
N LEU A 224 -1.95 -15.17 26.52
CA LEU A 224 -2.61 -13.88 26.43
C LEU A 224 -3.45 -13.84 25.15
N ASN A 225 -4.66 -13.32 25.24
CA ASN A 225 -5.58 -13.18 24.11
C ASN A 225 -6.29 -11.82 24.15
N VAL A 226 -6.23 -11.10 23.03
CA VAL A 226 -6.92 -9.83 22.79
C VAL A 226 -7.75 -9.96 21.52
N PRO A 227 -9.04 -10.37 21.60
CA PRO A 227 -9.88 -10.55 20.44
C PRO A 227 -10.17 -9.21 19.75
N VAL A 228 -10.34 -9.25 18.43
CA VAL A 228 -10.79 -8.09 17.63
C VAL A 228 -12.16 -8.33 17.02
N SER A 229 -12.89 -7.26 16.72
CA SER A 229 -14.21 -7.35 16.11
C SER A 229 -14.14 -7.83 14.65
N PRO A 230 -15.17 -8.53 14.13
CA PRO A 230 -15.29 -8.77 12.69
C PRO A 230 -15.61 -7.46 11.94
N GLY A 231 -15.41 -7.44 10.62
CA GLY A 231 -15.74 -6.27 9.80
C GLY A 231 -15.16 -6.32 8.39
N PHE A 232 -15.34 -5.21 7.65
CA PHE A 232 -14.70 -5.02 6.35
C PHE A 232 -13.17 -5.15 6.48
N GLY A 233 -12.56 -5.86 5.53
CA GLY A 233 -11.11 -6.06 5.49
C GLY A 233 -10.61 -7.22 6.37
N VAL A 234 -11.45 -7.77 7.25
CA VAL A 234 -11.07 -8.92 8.09
C VAL A 234 -11.04 -10.20 7.24
N THR A 235 -9.89 -10.87 7.26
CA THR A 235 -9.66 -12.12 6.55
C THR A 235 -10.08 -13.33 7.37
N GLU A 236 -10.21 -14.49 6.73
CA GLU A 236 -10.22 -15.77 7.45
C GLU A 236 -8.91 -15.94 8.24
N ALA A 237 -9.03 -16.05 9.56
CA ALA A 237 -7.90 -16.19 10.47
C ALA A 237 -7.40 -17.64 10.57
N VAL A 238 -6.09 -17.78 10.76
CA VAL A 238 -5.50 -19.03 11.27
C VAL A 238 -5.98 -19.28 12.70
N ARG A 239 -6.27 -20.54 13.03
CA ARG A 239 -6.78 -20.96 14.35
C ARG A 239 -6.07 -22.22 14.83
N GLY A 240 -5.71 -22.27 16.11
CA GLY A 240 -5.13 -23.45 16.75
C GLY A 240 -4.32 -23.13 18.00
N ASP A 241 -3.70 -24.16 18.59
CA ASP A 241 -2.66 -23.93 19.59
C ASP A 241 -1.48 -23.20 18.93
N ILE A 242 -0.93 -22.22 19.64
CA ILE A 242 0.16 -21.40 19.10
C ILE A 242 1.40 -22.23 18.75
N ALA A 243 1.71 -23.33 19.45
CA ALA A 243 2.81 -24.20 19.04
C ALA A 243 2.54 -24.87 17.69
N ASP A 244 1.31 -25.30 17.44
CA ASP A 244 0.94 -25.93 16.17
C ASP A 244 0.93 -24.92 15.01
N ILE A 245 0.57 -23.66 15.27
CA ILE A 245 0.69 -22.56 14.29
C ILE A 245 2.16 -22.36 13.88
N PHE A 246 3.05 -22.18 14.85
CA PHE A 246 4.49 -21.96 14.60
C PHE A 246 5.20 -23.18 13.99
N HIS A 247 4.60 -24.37 14.08
CA HIS A 247 5.08 -25.58 13.42
C HIS A 247 4.33 -25.92 12.13
N HIS A 248 3.45 -25.02 11.66
CA HIS A 248 2.59 -25.20 10.48
C HIS A 248 1.83 -26.54 10.47
N ARG A 249 1.33 -26.95 11.63
CA ARG A 249 0.51 -28.17 11.84
C ARG A 249 -0.99 -27.91 11.77
N VAL A 250 -1.38 -26.67 11.53
CA VAL A 250 -2.76 -26.26 11.30
C VAL A 250 -2.94 -25.81 9.86
N GLU A 251 -4.19 -25.81 9.39
CA GLU A 251 -4.51 -25.25 8.09
C GLU A 251 -4.35 -23.72 8.11
N ASP A 252 -3.54 -23.20 7.17
CA ASP A 252 -3.33 -21.76 7.00
C ASP A 252 -4.12 -21.25 5.77
N PRO A 253 -5.15 -20.41 5.97
CA PRO A 253 -5.89 -19.78 4.88
C PRO A 253 -5.02 -18.98 3.91
N ALA A 254 -3.93 -18.37 4.38
CA ALA A 254 -2.97 -17.64 3.55
C ALA A 254 -2.20 -18.60 2.62
N ALA A 255 -1.67 -19.70 3.18
CA ALA A 255 -0.99 -20.72 2.39
C ALA A 255 -1.92 -21.37 1.35
N ARG A 256 -3.16 -21.67 1.73
CA ARG A 256 -4.20 -22.19 0.82
C ARG A 256 -4.50 -21.21 -0.31
N TRP A 257 -4.55 -19.92 -0.02
CA TRP A 257 -4.74 -18.88 -1.04
C TRP A 257 -3.55 -18.80 -2.00
N LEU A 258 -2.32 -18.84 -1.47
CA LEU A 258 -1.07 -18.78 -2.23
C LEU A 258 -0.81 -20.00 -3.11
N ALA A 259 -1.27 -21.18 -2.70
CA ALA A 259 -1.19 -22.41 -3.50
C ALA A 259 -1.92 -22.27 -4.85
N GLY A 260 -2.87 -21.34 -4.96
CA GLY A 260 -3.56 -21.04 -6.20
C GLY A 260 -2.88 -19.99 -7.10
N ALA A 261 -1.75 -19.41 -6.71
CA ALA A 261 -1.06 -18.33 -7.44
C ALA A 261 0.19 -18.84 -8.17
N ALA A 262 0.57 -18.19 -9.28
CA ALA A 262 1.69 -18.63 -10.12
C ALA A 262 3.05 -18.59 -9.42
N GLU A 263 3.91 -19.57 -9.66
CA GLU A 263 5.25 -19.66 -9.06
C GLU A 263 6.32 -19.22 -10.06
N LEU A 264 7.28 -18.43 -9.61
CA LEU A 264 8.41 -17.99 -10.43
C LEU A 264 9.70 -18.67 -9.94
N SER A 265 10.49 -19.16 -10.87
CA SER A 265 11.89 -19.56 -10.66
C SER A 265 12.79 -18.85 -11.67
N SER A 266 13.98 -18.46 -11.27
CA SER A 266 14.92 -17.76 -12.15
C SER A 266 16.38 -18.11 -11.84
N ASP A 267 17.25 -17.99 -12.83
CA ASP A 267 18.69 -18.08 -12.59
C ASP A 267 19.21 -16.86 -11.79
N HIS A 268 18.42 -15.77 -11.72
CA HIS A 268 18.70 -14.59 -10.91
C HIS A 268 18.02 -14.65 -9.54
N GLN A 269 18.83 -14.96 -8.51
CA GLN A 269 18.32 -15.20 -7.17
C GLN A 269 17.57 -14.01 -6.54
N VAL A 270 17.98 -12.76 -6.83
CA VAL A 270 17.29 -11.58 -6.30
C VAL A 270 15.89 -11.46 -6.92
N LEU A 271 15.72 -11.80 -8.20
CA LEU A 271 14.40 -11.77 -8.84
C LEU A 271 13.50 -12.84 -8.20
N GLU A 272 14.02 -14.05 -8.03
CA GLU A 272 13.28 -15.15 -7.40
C GLU A 272 12.86 -14.81 -5.96
N ARG A 273 13.78 -14.28 -5.14
CA ARG A 273 13.47 -13.88 -3.75
C ARG A 273 12.54 -12.67 -3.68
N ALA A 274 12.70 -11.66 -4.53
CA ALA A 274 11.81 -10.50 -4.56
C ALA A 274 10.38 -10.88 -4.96
N VAL A 275 10.21 -11.83 -5.89
CA VAL A 275 8.88 -12.34 -6.27
C VAL A 275 8.29 -13.25 -5.18
N ALA A 276 9.12 -14.04 -4.49
CA ALA A 276 8.67 -14.79 -3.31
C ALA A 276 8.21 -13.85 -2.18
N GLN A 277 8.95 -12.77 -1.93
CA GLN A 277 8.60 -11.73 -0.96
C GLN A 277 7.32 -10.99 -1.38
N THR A 278 7.17 -10.68 -2.67
CA THR A 278 5.94 -10.12 -3.25
C THR A 278 4.74 -11.01 -2.94
N ARG A 279 4.84 -12.32 -3.14
CA ARG A 279 3.76 -13.27 -2.85
C ARG A 279 3.36 -13.23 -1.37
N SER A 280 4.36 -13.21 -0.47
CA SER A 280 4.13 -13.07 0.97
C SER A 280 3.40 -11.76 1.30
N ASP A 281 3.87 -10.64 0.77
CA ASP A 281 3.29 -9.31 1.02
C ASP A 281 1.86 -9.18 0.47
N MET A 282 1.57 -9.74 -0.71
CA MET A 282 0.22 -9.74 -1.29
C MET A 282 -0.76 -10.58 -0.46
N SER A 283 -0.29 -11.66 0.15
CA SER A 283 -1.09 -12.43 1.11
C SER A 283 -1.31 -11.65 2.41
N ALA A 284 -0.26 -10.97 2.88
CA ALA A 284 -0.25 -10.19 4.11
C ALA A 284 -1.21 -8.99 4.06
N LEU A 285 -1.16 -8.24 2.95
CA LEU A 285 -1.99 -7.05 2.69
C LEU A 285 -3.36 -7.40 2.11
N ARG A 286 -3.74 -8.67 2.09
CA ARG A 286 -5.04 -9.11 1.59
C ARG A 286 -6.14 -8.69 2.56
N MET A 287 -7.15 -8.05 2.01
CA MET A 287 -8.44 -7.81 2.67
C MET A 287 -9.51 -8.68 2.05
N GLU A 288 -10.61 -8.90 2.78
CA GLU A 288 -11.80 -9.55 2.26
C GLU A 288 -13.05 -8.69 2.47
N MET A 289 -13.94 -8.77 1.49
CA MET A 289 -15.26 -8.14 1.51
C MET A 289 -16.30 -9.17 1.08
N THR A 290 -17.47 -9.15 1.71
CA THR A 290 -18.61 -9.97 1.28
C THR A 290 -19.54 -9.13 0.41
N LEU A 291 -19.79 -9.59 -0.81
CA LEU A 291 -20.72 -8.98 -1.77
C LEU A 291 -21.80 -10.00 -2.13
N GLY A 292 -23.00 -9.82 -1.57
CA GLY A 292 -24.07 -10.79 -1.70
C GLY A 292 -23.67 -12.13 -1.06
N GLN A 293 -23.54 -13.17 -1.87
CA GLN A 293 -23.09 -14.51 -1.44
C GLN A 293 -21.61 -14.78 -1.74
N GLU A 294 -20.91 -13.88 -2.45
CA GLU A 294 -19.51 -14.07 -2.83
C GLU A 294 -18.58 -13.35 -1.84
N ARG A 295 -17.53 -14.04 -1.39
CA ARG A 295 -16.42 -13.43 -0.65
C ARG A 295 -15.32 -13.08 -1.66
N ILE A 296 -15.01 -11.80 -1.77
CA ILE A 296 -13.98 -11.28 -2.68
C ILE A 296 -12.73 -10.90 -1.89
N SER A 297 -11.57 -10.97 -2.55
CA SER A 297 -10.28 -10.53 -2.01
C SER A 297 -9.72 -9.37 -2.81
N LEU A 298 -9.14 -8.41 -2.11
CA LEU A 298 -8.55 -7.20 -2.68
C LEU A 298 -7.37 -6.75 -1.81
N PRO A 299 -6.35 -6.09 -2.37
CA PRO A 299 -5.23 -5.58 -1.60
C PRO A 299 -5.63 -4.32 -0.81
N ALA A 300 -5.22 -4.23 0.45
CA ALA A 300 -5.06 -2.96 1.15
C ALA A 300 -3.87 -2.16 0.56
N ALA A 301 -3.76 -0.85 0.82
CA ALA A 301 -2.64 -0.07 0.32
C ALA A 301 -1.31 -0.40 1.01
N GLY A 302 -1.24 -0.36 2.33
CA GLY A 302 0.04 -0.63 3.01
C GLY A 302 0.04 -0.37 4.50
N MET A 303 1.03 -0.93 5.19
CA MET A 303 1.15 -0.76 6.65
C MET A 303 2.31 0.17 7.03
N PRO A 304 2.18 0.95 8.12
CA PRO A 304 1.06 0.96 9.07
C PRO A 304 -0.09 1.93 8.72
N TRP A 305 0.12 2.86 7.79
CA TRP A 305 -0.75 4.04 7.66
C TRP A 305 -1.98 3.85 6.75
N PHE A 306 -1.94 2.87 5.85
CA PHE A 306 -2.86 2.75 4.72
C PHE A 306 -3.49 1.35 4.63
N LEU A 307 -3.67 0.67 5.77
CA LEU A 307 -4.21 -0.70 5.83
C LEU A 307 -5.75 -0.70 5.68
N THR A 308 -6.23 -0.19 4.55
CA THR A 308 -7.65 -0.13 4.17
C THR A 308 -7.79 -0.08 2.65
N LEU A 309 -9.02 0.06 2.14
CA LEU A 309 -9.30 0.20 0.71
C LEU A 309 -8.90 1.58 0.22
N PHE A 310 -7.91 1.63 -0.68
CA PHE A 310 -7.45 2.81 -1.38
C PHE A 310 -7.65 2.59 -2.88
N GLY A 311 -8.52 3.38 -3.52
CA GLY A 311 -8.94 3.15 -4.91
C GLY A 311 -7.76 2.99 -5.86
N ARG A 312 -6.89 3.99 -5.94
CA ARG A 312 -5.74 3.99 -6.85
C ARG A 312 -4.73 2.88 -6.52
N ASP A 313 -4.29 2.78 -5.26
CA ASP A 313 -3.30 1.78 -4.83
C ASP A 313 -3.79 0.37 -5.14
N THR A 314 -5.04 0.08 -4.79
CA THR A 314 -5.66 -1.22 -5.02
C THR A 314 -5.77 -1.50 -6.54
N LEU A 315 -6.12 -0.50 -7.37
CA LEU A 315 -6.19 -0.64 -8.83
C LEU A 315 -4.84 -0.95 -9.47
N ILE A 316 -3.79 -0.19 -9.12
CA ILE A 316 -2.43 -0.38 -9.66
C ILE A 316 -1.87 -1.73 -9.21
N THR A 317 -2.02 -2.06 -7.93
CA THR A 317 -1.59 -3.35 -7.36
C THR A 317 -2.29 -4.51 -8.06
N ALA A 318 -3.60 -4.41 -8.27
CA ALA A 318 -4.37 -5.43 -8.96
C ALA A 318 -3.93 -5.60 -10.43
N TYR A 319 -3.61 -4.50 -11.12
CA TYR A 319 -3.07 -4.54 -12.48
C TYR A 319 -1.70 -5.25 -12.51
N GLN A 320 -0.80 -4.91 -11.59
CA GLN A 320 0.51 -5.53 -11.42
C GLN A 320 0.42 -7.04 -11.16
N ALA A 321 -0.57 -7.47 -10.37
CA ALA A 321 -0.74 -8.85 -9.96
C ALA A 321 -1.34 -9.77 -11.05
N LEU A 322 -1.86 -9.24 -12.16
CA LEU A 322 -2.55 -10.04 -13.18
C LEU A 322 -1.71 -11.19 -13.73
N THR A 323 -0.40 -10.99 -13.90
CA THR A 323 0.55 -12.03 -14.35
C THR A 323 0.59 -13.24 -13.40
N PHE A 324 0.16 -13.08 -12.15
CA PHE A 324 0.17 -14.12 -11.12
C PHE A 324 -1.25 -14.60 -10.73
N GLY A 325 -2.28 -13.94 -11.26
CA GLY A 325 -3.67 -14.40 -11.23
C GLY A 325 -4.70 -13.26 -11.17
N PRO A 326 -5.91 -13.46 -11.73
CA PRO A 326 -6.90 -12.38 -11.87
C PRO A 326 -7.78 -12.16 -10.63
N ARG A 327 -7.58 -12.92 -9.55
CA ARG A 327 -8.46 -12.92 -8.35
C ARG A 327 -8.51 -11.55 -7.67
N LEU A 328 -7.35 -10.90 -7.47
CA LEU A 328 -7.29 -9.58 -6.84
C LEU A 328 -7.92 -8.50 -7.74
N ALA A 329 -7.75 -8.60 -9.06
CA ALA A 329 -8.39 -7.69 -10.01
C ALA A 329 -9.92 -7.80 -9.98
N LYS A 330 -10.47 -9.03 -9.97
CA LYS A 330 -11.92 -9.24 -9.84
C LYS A 330 -12.47 -8.60 -8.55
N GLY A 331 -11.85 -8.88 -7.41
CA GLY A 331 -12.30 -8.34 -6.12
C GLY A 331 -12.19 -6.83 -6.05
N THR A 332 -11.11 -6.26 -6.58
CA THR A 332 -10.91 -4.81 -6.69
C THR A 332 -12.01 -4.14 -7.51
N LEU A 333 -12.29 -4.67 -8.71
CA LEU A 333 -13.32 -4.13 -9.59
C LEU A 333 -14.69 -4.11 -8.90
N LEU A 334 -15.08 -5.21 -8.28
CA LEU A 334 -16.36 -5.36 -7.59
C LEU A 334 -16.48 -4.48 -6.34
N ALA A 335 -15.43 -4.40 -5.52
CA ALA A 335 -15.44 -3.58 -4.31
C ALA A 335 -15.52 -2.08 -4.62
N LEU A 336 -14.76 -1.61 -5.62
CA LEU A 336 -14.79 -0.21 -6.03
C LEU A 336 -16.08 0.15 -6.76
N ALA A 337 -16.64 -0.76 -7.57
CA ALA A 337 -17.96 -0.58 -8.17
C ALA A 337 -19.08 -0.45 -7.12
N ARG A 338 -18.97 -1.18 -6.00
CA ARG A 338 -19.94 -1.11 -4.89
C ARG A 338 -19.98 0.26 -4.20
N HIS A 339 -18.84 0.96 -4.20
CA HIS A 339 -18.66 2.27 -3.57
C HIS A 339 -18.51 3.40 -4.61
N GLN A 340 -18.84 3.17 -5.89
CA GLN A 340 -18.81 4.23 -6.89
C GLN A 340 -19.81 5.33 -6.54
N GLY A 341 -19.37 6.59 -6.67
CA GLY A 341 -20.14 7.78 -6.28
C GLY A 341 -21.45 7.90 -7.04
N ARG A 342 -22.48 8.45 -6.39
CA ARG A 342 -23.87 8.50 -6.89
C ARG A 342 -24.50 9.88 -6.80
N GLN A 343 -23.90 10.78 -6.03
CA GLN A 343 -24.40 12.12 -5.77
C GLN A 343 -23.25 13.12 -5.87
N CYS A 344 -23.58 14.41 -5.88
CA CYS A 344 -22.60 15.46 -5.68
C CYS A 344 -22.57 15.79 -4.20
N GLU A 345 -21.46 15.52 -3.52
CA GLU A 345 -21.24 15.98 -2.16
C GLU A 345 -19.84 16.57 -1.96
N ASP A 346 -19.81 17.80 -1.46
CA ASP A 346 -18.62 18.63 -1.38
C ASP A 346 -17.68 18.16 -0.27
N PHE A 347 -18.20 17.72 0.88
CA PHE A 347 -17.35 17.29 1.99
C PHE A 347 -16.54 16.04 1.65
N THR A 348 -17.11 15.10 0.91
CA THR A 348 -16.44 13.84 0.52
C THR A 348 -15.82 13.91 -0.88
N ASP A 349 -15.89 15.05 -1.57
CA ASP A 349 -15.52 15.20 -2.98
C ASP A 349 -16.23 14.21 -3.93
N GLU A 350 -17.42 13.74 -3.52
CA GLU A 350 -18.20 12.75 -4.25
C GLU A 350 -18.84 13.38 -5.49
N GLU A 351 -18.73 12.69 -6.62
CA GLU A 351 -19.45 13.02 -7.85
C GLU A 351 -20.01 11.74 -8.48
N PRO A 352 -21.16 11.80 -9.19
CA PRO A 352 -21.75 10.63 -9.80
C PRO A 352 -20.82 9.95 -10.81
N GLY A 353 -20.52 8.68 -10.57
CA GLY A 353 -19.64 7.84 -11.38
C GLY A 353 -18.17 7.83 -10.95
N LYS A 354 -17.76 8.70 -10.02
CA LYS A 354 -16.39 8.78 -9.52
C LYS A 354 -16.03 7.55 -8.68
N ILE A 355 -14.82 7.02 -8.84
CA ILE A 355 -14.27 5.98 -7.98
C ILE A 355 -13.58 6.63 -6.77
N LEU A 356 -13.74 6.03 -5.58
CA LEU A 356 -13.23 6.58 -4.32
C LEU A 356 -11.71 6.65 -4.26
N HIS A 357 -11.21 7.55 -3.41
CA HIS A 357 -9.82 7.64 -2.97
C HIS A 357 -9.55 6.63 -1.86
N GLU A 358 -10.27 6.70 -0.75
CA GLU A 358 -10.11 5.75 0.37
C GLU A 358 -11.38 5.60 1.24
N VAL A 359 -11.41 4.54 2.05
CA VAL A 359 -12.45 4.29 3.07
C VAL A 359 -11.79 4.11 4.44
N ARG A 360 -12.29 4.77 5.47
CA ARG A 360 -11.80 4.70 6.86
C ARG A 360 -12.92 4.41 7.84
N PHE A 361 -12.55 3.82 8.98
CA PHE A 361 -13.49 3.34 10.00
C PHE A 361 -13.24 3.93 11.40
N GLY A 362 -12.23 4.79 11.54
CA GLY A 362 -11.85 5.41 12.81
C GLY A 362 -12.86 6.44 13.32
N GLU A 363 -12.69 6.83 14.59
CA GLU A 363 -13.55 7.77 15.31
C GLU A 363 -13.80 9.07 14.53
N LEU A 364 -12.75 9.68 13.98
CA LEU A 364 -12.86 10.98 13.31
C LEU A 364 -13.72 10.90 12.06
N THR A 365 -13.66 9.77 11.36
CA THR A 365 -14.45 9.54 10.15
C THR A 365 -15.90 9.24 10.52
N GLN A 366 -16.15 8.38 11.50
CA GLN A 366 -17.51 8.02 11.94
C GLN A 366 -18.29 9.21 12.54
N GLN A 367 -17.58 10.17 13.15
CA GLN A 367 -18.18 11.43 13.64
C GLN A 367 -18.40 12.47 12.53
N GLY A 368 -17.98 12.20 11.28
CA GLY A 368 -18.08 13.15 10.17
C GLY A 368 -17.11 14.33 10.26
N LEU A 369 -16.02 14.20 11.03
CA LEU A 369 -14.96 15.22 11.13
C LEU A 369 -13.96 15.13 9.98
N MET A 370 -13.80 13.93 9.43
CA MET A 370 -12.94 13.65 8.26
C MET A 370 -13.77 13.01 7.13
N PRO A 371 -13.44 13.26 5.86
CA PRO A 371 -14.32 12.93 4.74
C PRO A 371 -14.26 11.46 4.25
N TYR A 372 -13.64 10.57 5.03
CA TYR A 372 -13.18 9.25 4.57
C TYR A 372 -14.21 8.11 4.63
N ASP A 373 -15.52 8.38 4.59
CA ASP A 373 -16.57 7.33 4.57
C ASP A 373 -17.62 7.50 3.45
N PRO A 374 -17.29 7.12 2.21
CA PRO A 374 -15.94 7.07 1.63
C PRO A 374 -15.52 8.45 1.08
N TYR A 375 -14.21 8.70 0.96
CA TYR A 375 -13.67 9.92 0.36
C TYR A 375 -13.35 9.71 -1.12
N TYR A 376 -13.63 10.71 -1.96
CA TYR A 376 -13.48 10.66 -3.42
C TYR A 376 -12.47 11.66 -3.97
N GLY A 377 -11.53 12.18 -3.16
CA GLY A 377 -10.49 13.09 -3.64
C GLY A 377 -9.38 12.44 -4.45
N THR A 378 -9.75 11.74 -5.53
CA THR A 378 -8.89 11.17 -6.56
C THR A 378 -9.48 11.51 -7.92
N ALA A 379 -8.64 11.87 -8.89
CA ALA A 379 -9.04 12.15 -10.27
C ALA A 379 -8.46 11.17 -11.28
N ASP A 380 -7.69 10.17 -10.82
CA ASP A 380 -7.07 9.12 -11.62
C ASP A 380 -7.74 7.74 -11.45
N ALA A 381 -8.35 7.45 -10.29
CA ALA A 381 -8.91 6.13 -9.98
C ALA A 381 -10.06 5.71 -10.92
N THR A 382 -10.87 6.66 -11.41
CA THR A 382 -12.01 6.35 -12.29
C THR A 382 -11.55 5.78 -13.63
N GLN A 383 -10.52 6.37 -14.23
CA GLN A 383 -9.89 5.90 -15.47
C GLN A 383 -9.17 4.57 -15.23
N LEU A 384 -8.41 4.47 -14.14
CA LEU A 384 -7.69 3.26 -13.77
C LEU A 384 -8.64 2.06 -13.55
N TRP A 385 -9.86 2.30 -13.04
CA TRP A 385 -10.89 1.26 -12.91
C TRP A 385 -11.36 0.73 -14.27
N LEU A 386 -11.57 1.60 -15.26
CA LEU A 386 -11.90 1.20 -16.64
C LEU A 386 -10.74 0.45 -17.30
N ILE A 387 -9.50 0.91 -17.06
CA ILE A 387 -8.28 0.25 -17.56
C ILE A 387 -8.17 -1.16 -16.99
N LEU A 388 -8.35 -1.33 -15.67
CA LEU A 388 -8.31 -2.63 -15.01
C LEU A 388 -9.46 -3.54 -15.48
N LEU A 389 -10.66 -3.00 -15.72
CA LEU A 389 -11.79 -3.80 -16.21
C LEU A 389 -11.48 -4.44 -17.57
N SER A 390 -10.95 -3.65 -18.51
CA SER A 390 -10.52 -4.15 -19.82
C SER A 390 -9.37 -5.12 -19.69
N GLU A 391 -8.34 -4.79 -18.90
CA GLU A 391 -7.20 -5.69 -18.74
C GLU A 391 -7.62 -7.02 -18.09
N TYR A 392 -8.45 -7.00 -17.04
CA TYR A 392 -9.04 -8.20 -16.45
C TYR A 392 -9.77 -9.04 -17.49
N TRP A 393 -10.61 -8.42 -18.33
CA TRP A 393 -11.32 -9.13 -19.39
C TRP A 393 -10.36 -9.72 -20.43
N ARG A 394 -9.29 -9.01 -20.80
CA ARG A 394 -8.26 -9.56 -21.69
C ARG A 394 -7.61 -10.81 -21.12
N TRP A 395 -7.36 -10.88 -19.81
CA TRP A 395 -6.75 -12.04 -19.14
C TRP A 395 -7.72 -13.20 -18.88
N THR A 396 -9.02 -12.94 -18.79
CA THR A 396 -10.01 -13.93 -18.31
C THR A 396 -11.08 -14.32 -19.33
N ARG A 397 -11.40 -13.43 -20.27
CA ARG A 397 -12.59 -13.47 -21.13
C ARG A 397 -13.90 -13.66 -20.34
N ASP A 398 -13.94 -13.13 -19.12
CA ASP A 398 -15.13 -13.14 -18.27
C ASP A 398 -16.12 -12.07 -18.72
N ASP A 399 -16.82 -12.37 -19.82
CA ASP A 399 -17.88 -11.54 -20.38
C ASP A 399 -18.99 -11.24 -19.38
N ASN A 400 -19.29 -12.19 -18.49
CA ASN A 400 -20.39 -12.06 -17.53
C ASN A 400 -20.10 -10.95 -16.52
N LEU A 401 -18.88 -10.90 -15.99
CA LEU A 401 -18.49 -9.82 -15.10
C LEU A 401 -18.58 -8.46 -15.80
N VAL A 402 -18.03 -8.34 -17.02
CA VAL A 402 -18.06 -7.08 -17.78
C VAL A 402 -19.49 -6.62 -18.04
N ARG A 403 -20.38 -7.52 -18.47
CA ARG A 403 -21.81 -7.20 -18.68
C ARG A 403 -22.48 -6.77 -17.38
N SER A 404 -22.19 -7.44 -16.26
CA SER A 404 -22.75 -7.08 -14.94
C SER A 404 -22.31 -5.68 -14.48
N LEU A 405 -21.10 -5.27 -14.85
CA LEU A 405 -20.50 -3.98 -14.51
C LEU A 405 -20.76 -2.88 -15.56
N ARG A 406 -21.59 -3.14 -16.59
CA ARG A 406 -21.92 -2.16 -17.64
C ARG A 406 -22.39 -0.82 -17.06
N GLY A 407 -23.28 -0.86 -16.07
CA GLY A 407 -23.79 0.36 -15.43
C GLY A 407 -22.68 1.18 -14.78
N ASN A 408 -21.78 0.52 -14.06
CA ASN A 408 -20.64 1.16 -13.42
C ASN A 408 -19.65 1.74 -14.43
N ALA A 409 -19.36 1.01 -15.52
CA ALA A 409 -18.48 1.46 -16.58
C ALA A 409 -19.02 2.70 -17.31
N LEU A 410 -20.32 2.73 -17.61
CA LEU A 410 -20.97 3.89 -18.21
C LEU A 410 -21.05 5.08 -17.24
N ALA A 411 -21.22 4.83 -15.94
CA ALA A 411 -21.17 5.87 -14.93
C ALA A 411 -19.75 6.48 -14.80
N ALA A 412 -18.71 5.64 -14.82
CA ALA A 412 -17.31 6.08 -14.80
C ALA A 412 -16.98 6.93 -16.05
N LEU A 413 -17.41 6.49 -17.24
CA LEU A 413 -17.27 7.28 -18.46
C LEU A 413 -18.03 8.61 -18.38
N ASN A 414 -19.26 8.60 -17.88
CA ASN A 414 -20.02 9.83 -17.68
C ASN A 414 -19.34 10.77 -16.68
N TRP A 415 -18.66 10.24 -15.65
CA TRP A 415 -17.86 11.08 -14.77
C TRP A 415 -16.73 11.78 -15.53
N ILE A 416 -15.94 11.02 -16.30
CA ILE A 416 -14.86 11.55 -17.15
C ILE A 416 -15.37 12.68 -18.05
N ASP A 417 -16.46 12.44 -18.79
CA ASP A 417 -16.94 13.37 -19.83
C ASP A 417 -17.72 14.58 -19.28
N ARG A 418 -18.19 14.54 -18.03
CA ARG A 418 -19.07 15.60 -17.48
C ARG A 418 -18.54 16.31 -16.23
N TYR A 419 -18.00 15.55 -15.28
CA TYR A 419 -17.52 16.08 -14.00
C TYR A 419 -16.01 16.26 -14.00
N GLY A 420 -15.29 15.37 -14.70
CA GLY A 420 -13.86 15.48 -14.92
C GLY A 420 -13.48 16.65 -15.83
N ASP A 421 -14.17 16.80 -16.97
CA ASP A 421 -14.02 17.93 -17.89
C ASP A 421 -14.86 19.13 -17.44
N ARG A 422 -14.33 19.91 -16.49
CA ARG A 422 -15.09 20.93 -15.75
C ARG A 422 -15.38 22.18 -16.58
N ASP A 423 -14.52 22.50 -17.54
CA ASP A 423 -14.66 23.68 -18.40
C ASP A 423 -14.97 23.34 -19.87
N GLY A 424 -15.01 22.06 -20.23
CA GLY A 424 -15.41 21.57 -21.54
C GLY A 424 -14.29 21.66 -22.59
N ASP A 425 -13.04 21.82 -22.17
CA ASP A 425 -11.87 21.87 -23.06
C ASP A 425 -11.35 20.47 -23.46
N GLY A 426 -11.88 19.42 -22.84
CA GLY A 426 -11.57 18.03 -23.11
C GLY A 426 -10.55 17.41 -22.16
N TYR A 427 -9.99 18.17 -21.21
CA TYR A 427 -9.09 17.65 -20.18
C TYR A 427 -9.83 17.32 -18.89
N VAL A 428 -9.44 16.23 -18.24
CA VAL A 428 -9.94 15.91 -16.90
C VAL A 428 -9.13 16.67 -15.86
N GLU A 429 -9.83 17.43 -15.01
CA GLU A 429 -9.25 18.34 -14.04
C GLU A 429 -9.70 18.01 -12.62
N TYR A 430 -8.89 18.38 -11.63
CA TYR A 430 -9.28 18.34 -10.23
C TYR A 430 -9.20 19.70 -9.56
N ALA A 431 -10.15 19.94 -8.68
CA ALA A 431 -10.12 20.99 -7.67
C ALA A 431 -10.88 20.46 -6.45
N THR A 432 -10.17 20.38 -5.33
CA THR A 432 -10.76 19.88 -4.08
C THR A 432 -11.93 20.77 -3.66
N ARG A 433 -13.03 20.13 -3.29
CA ARG A 433 -14.24 20.77 -2.78
C ARG A 433 -14.29 20.67 -1.25
N SER A 434 -13.72 19.62 -0.69
CA SER A 434 -13.70 19.40 0.75
C SER A 434 -12.73 20.36 1.45
N PRO A 435 -13.16 21.02 2.55
CA PRO A 435 -12.25 21.84 3.37
C PRO A 435 -11.21 21.02 4.14
N GLU A 436 -11.40 19.70 4.22
CA GLU A 436 -10.50 18.73 4.86
C GLU A 436 -9.98 17.70 3.84
N GLY A 437 -10.12 18.00 2.55
CA GLY A 437 -9.65 17.16 1.43
C GLY A 437 -8.20 17.44 1.01
N LEU A 438 -7.70 16.55 0.17
CA LEU A 438 -6.37 16.62 -0.45
C LEU A 438 -6.31 17.72 -1.50
N GLY A 439 -5.28 18.57 -1.46
CA GLY A 439 -5.08 19.63 -2.48
C GLY A 439 -4.80 19.06 -3.87
N ASN A 440 -3.94 18.04 -3.95
CA ASN A 440 -3.67 17.28 -5.18
C ASN A 440 -4.45 15.97 -5.16
N GLN A 441 -5.20 15.69 -6.24
CA GLN A 441 -6.01 14.47 -6.37
C GLN A 441 -5.44 13.49 -7.42
N CYS A 442 -4.17 13.65 -7.80
CA CYS A 442 -3.42 12.73 -8.65
C CYS A 442 -2.48 11.83 -7.83
N TRP A 443 -1.71 10.93 -8.46
CA TRP A 443 -0.79 10.03 -7.73
C TRP A 443 0.27 10.73 -6.90
N ARG A 444 0.60 11.99 -7.24
CA ARG A 444 1.49 12.87 -6.47
C ARG A 444 0.65 13.74 -5.54
N ASP A 445 -0.09 13.09 -4.63
CA ASP A 445 -1.15 13.68 -3.80
C ASP A 445 -0.67 14.51 -2.59
N SER A 446 0.65 14.64 -2.38
CA SER A 446 1.15 15.58 -1.38
C SER A 446 0.79 17.02 -1.77
N TRP A 447 0.59 17.89 -0.78
CA TRP A 447 0.20 19.29 -0.99
C TRP A 447 1.16 20.07 -1.92
N ASP A 448 2.43 19.66 -1.97
CA ASP A 448 3.49 20.22 -2.80
C ASP A 448 3.90 19.32 -3.97
N GLY A 449 3.14 18.25 -4.26
CA GLY A 449 3.48 17.29 -5.30
C GLY A 449 3.54 17.91 -6.70
N VAL A 450 2.60 18.79 -7.05
CA VAL A 450 2.54 19.43 -8.37
C VAL A 450 2.99 20.89 -8.28
N ARG A 451 4.11 21.24 -8.94
CA ARG A 451 4.73 22.58 -8.92
C ARG A 451 5.39 22.90 -10.26
N PHE A 452 5.58 24.19 -10.53
CA PHE A 452 6.41 24.67 -11.64
C PHE A 452 7.90 24.39 -11.38
N ALA A 453 8.72 24.43 -12.43
CA ALA A 453 10.17 24.23 -12.34
C ALA A 453 10.88 25.28 -11.46
N ASP A 454 10.27 26.45 -11.27
CA ASP A 454 10.73 27.51 -10.37
C ASP A 454 10.22 27.37 -8.91
N GLY A 455 9.35 26.39 -8.65
CA GLY A 455 8.77 26.09 -7.35
C GLY A 455 7.50 26.83 -6.97
N ARG A 456 6.96 27.67 -7.85
CA ARG A 456 5.60 28.19 -7.66
C ARG A 456 4.59 27.05 -7.62
N LEU A 457 3.56 27.23 -6.78
CA LEU A 457 2.40 26.33 -6.77
C LEU A 457 1.40 26.76 -7.86
N PRO A 458 0.80 25.82 -8.58
CA PRO A 458 -0.25 26.12 -9.55
C PRO A 458 -1.54 26.61 -8.88
N VAL A 459 -2.37 27.29 -9.67
CA VAL A 459 -3.75 27.62 -9.31
C VAL A 459 -4.68 26.50 -9.74
N LEU A 460 -5.73 26.24 -8.97
CA LEU A 460 -6.76 25.24 -9.30
C LEU A 460 -7.75 25.79 -10.36
N PRO A 461 -8.43 24.91 -11.13
CA PRO A 461 -8.25 23.46 -11.19
C PRO A 461 -6.96 23.05 -11.91
N ILE A 462 -6.51 21.81 -11.75
CA ILE A 462 -5.28 21.29 -12.37
C ILE A 462 -5.60 20.09 -13.26
N ALA A 463 -5.09 20.09 -14.49
CA ALA A 463 -5.12 18.96 -15.41
C ALA A 463 -3.73 18.32 -15.49
N THR A 464 -3.46 17.27 -14.71
CA THR A 464 -2.16 16.57 -14.77
C THR A 464 -2.07 15.63 -15.97
N CYS A 465 -0.86 15.43 -16.49
CA CYS A 465 -0.64 14.78 -17.78
C CYS A 465 -0.97 13.28 -17.76
N GLU A 466 -0.67 12.58 -16.67
CA GLU A 466 -0.96 11.16 -16.49
C GLU A 466 -2.46 10.89 -16.46
N ILE A 467 -3.28 11.77 -15.87
CA ILE A 467 -4.74 11.64 -15.89
C ILE A 467 -5.25 11.69 -17.33
N GLN A 468 -4.65 12.54 -18.18
CA GLN A 468 -5.02 12.62 -19.60
C GLN A 468 -4.59 11.35 -20.34
N GLY A 469 -3.39 10.83 -20.04
CA GLY A 469 -2.93 9.53 -20.51
C GLY A 469 -3.89 8.40 -20.13
N TYR A 470 -4.28 8.32 -18.86
CA TYR A 470 -5.24 7.32 -18.39
C TYR A 470 -6.63 7.50 -19.00
N THR A 471 -7.06 8.73 -19.23
CA THR A 471 -8.34 9.01 -19.90
C THR A 471 -8.32 8.51 -21.34
N TYR A 472 -7.21 8.75 -22.06
CA TYR A 472 -6.99 8.21 -23.40
C TYR A 472 -7.03 6.66 -23.41
N ASP A 473 -6.27 6.01 -22.52
CA ASP A 473 -6.23 4.54 -22.46
C ASP A 473 -7.59 3.96 -22.05
N ALA A 474 -8.26 4.54 -21.06
CA ALA A 474 -9.59 4.14 -20.61
C ALA A 474 -10.62 4.21 -21.74
N LYS A 475 -10.61 5.28 -22.55
CA LYS A 475 -11.52 5.41 -23.71
C LYS A 475 -11.27 4.32 -24.75
N LEU A 476 -10.00 4.04 -25.10
CA LEU A 476 -9.66 2.96 -26.04
C LEU A 476 -10.04 1.57 -25.52
N ARG A 477 -9.79 1.32 -24.23
CA ARG A 477 -10.09 0.06 -23.57
C ARG A 477 -11.58 -0.18 -23.38
N LEU A 478 -12.34 0.86 -23.07
CA LEU A 478 -13.79 0.76 -23.02
C LEU A 478 -14.38 0.59 -24.42
N ALA A 479 -13.77 1.16 -25.47
CA ALA A 479 -14.16 0.89 -26.86
C ALA A 479 -13.95 -0.57 -27.25
N GLU A 480 -12.87 -1.21 -26.80
CA GLU A 480 -12.65 -2.65 -26.99
C GLU A 480 -13.74 -3.48 -26.27
N LEU A 481 -14.08 -3.13 -25.03
CA LEU A 481 -15.18 -3.79 -24.32
C LEU A 481 -16.55 -3.56 -25.00
N ALA A 482 -16.73 -2.38 -25.62
CA ALA A 482 -17.89 -2.02 -26.41
C ALA A 482 -18.02 -2.89 -27.67
N ASP A 483 -16.94 -3.14 -28.40
CA ASP A 483 -16.93 -4.08 -29.54
C ASP A 483 -17.13 -5.54 -29.11
N GLY A 484 -16.65 -5.90 -27.91
CA GLY A 484 -16.75 -7.25 -27.37
C GLY A 484 -18.00 -7.47 -26.51
N PRO A 485 -17.85 -7.70 -25.18
CA PRO A 485 -18.91 -8.19 -24.32
C PRO A 485 -20.10 -7.25 -24.12
N LEU A 486 -19.91 -5.92 -24.28
CA LEU A 486 -20.99 -4.94 -24.13
C LEU A 486 -21.83 -4.80 -25.41
N ALA A 487 -21.30 -5.22 -26.56
CA ALA A 487 -21.93 -5.21 -27.88
C ALA A 487 -22.59 -3.85 -28.24
N ASP A 488 -21.80 -2.79 -28.19
CA ASP A 488 -22.21 -1.40 -28.43
C ASP A 488 -21.23 -0.70 -29.41
N PRO A 489 -21.31 -1.00 -30.72
CA PRO A 489 -20.36 -0.47 -31.69
C PRO A 489 -20.40 1.06 -31.83
N ALA A 490 -21.57 1.67 -31.59
CA ALA A 490 -21.71 3.13 -31.62
C ALA A 490 -20.93 3.80 -30.47
N LEU A 491 -20.95 3.20 -29.28
CA LEU A 491 -20.11 3.63 -28.17
C LEU A 491 -18.62 3.46 -28.51
N ALA A 492 -18.24 2.34 -29.13
CA ALA A 492 -16.85 2.07 -29.52
C ALA A 492 -16.30 3.14 -30.47
N ASP A 493 -17.03 3.47 -31.52
CA ASP A 493 -16.64 4.49 -32.51
C ASP A 493 -16.53 5.88 -31.90
N ARG A 494 -17.48 6.26 -31.03
CA ARG A 494 -17.44 7.52 -30.29
C ARG A 494 -16.19 7.60 -29.42
N LEU A 495 -15.93 6.58 -28.62
CA LEU A 495 -14.79 6.55 -27.70
C LEU A 495 -13.44 6.61 -28.41
N ARG A 496 -13.29 5.93 -29.55
CA ARG A 496 -12.09 6.05 -30.40
C ARG A 496 -11.91 7.46 -30.96
N THR A 497 -12.99 8.08 -31.40
CA THR A 497 -12.98 9.46 -31.90
C THR A 497 -12.56 10.44 -30.81
N ASP A 498 -13.14 10.31 -29.61
CA ASP A 498 -12.82 11.17 -28.48
C ASP A 498 -11.39 10.94 -27.97
N ALA A 499 -10.92 9.69 -27.92
CA ALA A 499 -9.53 9.37 -27.60
C ALA A 499 -8.56 9.99 -28.62
N HIS A 500 -8.87 9.94 -29.92
CA HIS A 500 -8.05 10.60 -30.95
C HIS A 500 -7.97 12.10 -30.74
N ARG A 501 -9.11 12.77 -30.50
CA ARG A 501 -9.15 14.22 -30.23
C ARG A 501 -8.35 14.61 -28.98
N LEU A 502 -8.46 13.83 -27.91
CA LEU A 502 -7.68 14.02 -26.69
C LEU A 502 -6.18 13.85 -26.97
N ARG A 503 -5.80 12.82 -27.73
CA ARG A 503 -4.40 12.60 -28.10
C ARG A 503 -3.83 13.77 -28.90
N GLU A 504 -4.56 14.31 -29.87
CA GLU A 504 -4.09 15.46 -30.67
C GLU A 504 -3.93 16.73 -29.83
N SER A 505 -4.95 17.07 -29.03
CA SER A 505 -4.94 18.25 -28.15
C SER A 505 -3.84 18.15 -27.09
N PHE A 506 -3.74 17.02 -26.38
CA PHE A 506 -2.71 16.78 -25.38
C PHE A 506 -1.30 16.99 -25.95
N ASN A 507 -1.03 16.39 -27.12
CA ASN A 507 0.29 16.47 -27.76
C ASN A 507 0.64 17.88 -28.26
N ARG A 508 -0.34 18.74 -28.47
CA ARG A 508 -0.14 20.16 -28.79
C ARG A 508 0.06 21.00 -27.52
N ASP A 509 -0.76 20.78 -26.50
CA ASP A 509 -0.89 21.73 -25.39
C ASP A 509 0.09 21.45 -24.24
N PHE A 510 0.49 20.19 -24.04
CA PHE A 510 1.38 19.78 -22.94
C PHE A 510 2.85 19.68 -23.33
N TRP A 511 3.18 19.68 -24.63
CA TRP A 511 4.57 19.51 -25.07
C TRP A 511 5.42 20.75 -24.75
N ILE A 512 6.61 20.50 -24.18
CA ILE A 512 7.65 21.48 -23.92
C ILE A 512 8.85 21.07 -24.78
N ALA A 513 9.13 21.84 -25.83
CA ALA A 513 10.27 21.57 -26.71
C ALA A 513 11.58 22.06 -26.07
N GLU A 514 11.47 23.10 -25.25
CA GLU A 514 12.53 23.68 -24.45
C GLU A 514 13.06 22.64 -23.45
N ARG A 515 14.37 22.67 -23.12
CA ARG A 515 15.03 21.71 -22.21
C ARG A 515 14.99 20.24 -22.66
N GLY A 516 15.06 19.99 -23.97
CA GLY A 516 15.34 18.66 -24.52
C GLY A 516 14.11 17.80 -24.88
N GLY A 517 12.90 18.37 -24.80
CA GLY A 517 11.66 17.72 -25.24
C GLY A 517 11.05 16.78 -24.20
N TYR A 518 9.94 17.20 -23.58
CA TYR A 518 9.15 16.41 -22.63
C TYR A 518 7.73 17.01 -22.50
N TYR A 519 6.88 16.42 -21.66
CA TYR A 519 5.54 16.94 -21.38
C TYR A 519 5.50 17.64 -20.03
N ALA A 520 4.81 18.78 -19.97
CA ALA A 520 4.43 19.44 -18.73
C ALA A 520 3.74 18.44 -17.79
N VAL A 521 4.00 18.53 -16.48
CA VAL A 521 3.32 17.66 -15.51
C VAL A 521 1.83 17.97 -15.42
N GLY A 522 1.42 19.17 -15.78
CA GLY A 522 0.01 19.55 -15.88
C GLY A 522 -0.22 20.90 -16.54
N LEU A 523 -1.48 21.27 -16.66
CA LEU A 523 -1.93 22.64 -16.87
C LEU A 523 -2.58 23.15 -15.58
N ASP A 524 -2.31 24.40 -15.20
CA ASP A 524 -3.00 25.06 -14.09
C ASP A 524 -4.34 25.67 -14.53
N GLY A 525 -5.07 26.28 -13.60
CA GLY A 525 -6.39 26.88 -13.88
C GLY A 525 -6.37 28.05 -14.86
N ASP A 526 -5.20 28.65 -15.11
CA ASP A 526 -4.96 29.68 -16.13
C ASP A 526 -4.44 29.07 -17.45
N LYS A 527 -4.41 27.72 -17.53
CA LYS A 527 -3.90 26.91 -18.64
C LYS A 527 -2.42 27.12 -18.94
N ASN A 528 -1.65 27.56 -17.95
CA ASN A 528 -0.19 27.59 -18.03
C ASN A 528 0.37 26.17 -17.91
N LYS A 529 1.40 25.86 -18.70
CA LYS A 529 2.16 24.61 -18.57
C LYS A 529 2.92 24.59 -17.24
N ILE A 530 2.57 23.66 -16.37
CA ILE A 530 3.33 23.34 -15.17
C ILE A 530 4.58 22.58 -15.62
N ASP A 531 5.68 23.30 -15.74
CA ASP A 531 6.85 22.93 -16.55
C ASP A 531 7.92 22.10 -15.81
N SER A 532 7.59 21.57 -14.64
CA SER A 532 8.48 20.62 -13.96
C SER A 532 8.60 19.30 -14.72
N MET A 533 9.82 18.77 -14.79
CA MET A 533 10.11 17.46 -15.38
C MET A 533 9.97 16.37 -14.32
N THR A 534 9.08 15.41 -14.55
CA THR A 534 8.65 14.43 -13.56
C THR A 534 8.62 13.01 -14.13
N SER A 535 8.53 12.00 -13.26
CA SER A 535 8.42 10.60 -13.68
C SER A 535 7.12 10.27 -14.40
N ASN A 536 6.12 11.16 -14.35
CA ASN A 536 4.84 11.05 -15.08
C ASN A 536 5.04 10.82 -16.60
N LEU A 537 6.22 11.13 -17.16
CA LEU A 537 6.58 10.73 -18.53
C LEU A 537 6.46 9.22 -18.77
N GLY A 538 6.81 8.39 -17.78
CA GLY A 538 6.65 6.93 -17.84
C GLY A 538 5.18 6.50 -17.88
N HIS A 539 4.31 7.21 -17.17
CA HIS A 539 2.86 6.99 -17.21
C HIS A 539 2.26 7.35 -18.57
N LEU A 540 2.75 8.43 -19.21
CA LEU A 540 2.36 8.79 -20.58
C LEU A 540 2.78 7.72 -21.60
N LEU A 541 3.99 7.17 -21.46
CA LEU A 541 4.40 6.02 -22.26
C LEU A 541 3.50 4.80 -21.98
N TRP A 542 3.24 4.47 -20.72
CA TRP A 542 2.39 3.32 -20.39
C TRP A 542 0.98 3.42 -20.98
N SER A 543 0.37 4.61 -20.96
CA SER A 543 -0.96 4.85 -21.55
C SER A 543 -1.00 4.78 -23.09
N GLY A 544 0.13 4.94 -23.76
CA GLY A 544 0.18 4.96 -25.23
C GLY A 544 -0.28 6.26 -25.89
N ILE A 545 -0.44 7.36 -25.14
CA ILE A 545 -0.87 8.66 -25.70
C ILE A 545 0.24 9.37 -26.50
N VAL A 546 1.51 9.05 -26.21
CA VAL A 546 2.69 9.66 -26.83
C VAL A 546 2.83 9.21 -28.30
N PRO A 547 3.14 10.10 -29.26
CA PRO A 547 3.41 9.70 -30.62
C PRO A 547 4.83 9.11 -30.75
N GLN A 548 5.01 8.15 -31.67
CA GLN A 548 6.23 7.34 -31.77
C GLN A 548 7.50 8.19 -31.92
N GLU A 549 7.41 9.32 -32.62
CA GLU A 549 8.52 10.23 -32.88
C GLU A 549 9.02 10.98 -31.62
N ARG A 550 8.19 11.10 -30.57
CA ARG A 550 8.57 11.76 -29.31
C ARG A 550 9.04 10.79 -28.23
N ALA A 551 8.69 9.51 -28.35
CA ALA A 551 9.05 8.50 -27.37
C ALA A 551 10.59 8.38 -27.13
N PRO A 552 11.48 8.50 -28.14
CA PRO A 552 12.93 8.52 -27.91
C PRO A 552 13.39 9.67 -27.01
N ALA A 553 12.74 10.83 -27.05
CA ALA A 553 13.08 11.95 -26.17
C ALA A 553 12.71 11.62 -24.72
N LEU A 554 11.52 11.07 -24.50
CA LEU A 554 11.07 10.66 -23.16
C LEU A 554 11.95 9.57 -22.56
N ALA A 555 12.34 8.56 -23.36
CA ALA A 555 13.26 7.52 -22.91
C ALA A 555 14.60 8.11 -22.43
N ARG A 556 15.19 9.05 -23.20
CA ARG A 556 16.41 9.75 -22.78
C ARG A 556 16.22 10.60 -21.52
N GLN A 557 15.08 11.27 -21.35
CA GLN A 557 14.82 12.08 -20.16
C GLN A 557 14.67 11.21 -18.92
N LEU A 558 13.90 10.12 -18.99
CA LEU A 558 13.72 9.18 -17.87
C LEU A 558 15.05 8.56 -17.41
N LEU A 559 15.98 8.30 -18.33
CA LEU A 559 17.31 7.75 -18.05
C LEU A 559 18.41 8.81 -17.88
N SER A 560 18.07 10.10 -17.89
CA SER A 560 19.03 11.18 -17.64
C SER A 560 19.55 11.13 -16.19
N GLU A 561 20.74 11.68 -15.94
CA GLU A 561 21.31 11.79 -14.58
C GLU A 561 20.39 12.56 -13.61
N ASP A 562 19.55 13.47 -14.15
CA ASP A 562 18.61 14.26 -13.36
C ASP A 562 17.41 13.44 -12.88
N MET A 563 16.94 12.46 -13.68
CA MET A 563 15.77 11.64 -13.37
C MET A 563 16.16 10.26 -12.83
N PHE A 564 17.10 9.56 -13.45
CA PHE A 564 17.52 8.24 -13.02
C PHE A 564 18.62 8.33 -11.96
N SER A 565 18.33 7.79 -10.78
CA SER A 565 19.25 7.83 -9.63
C SER A 565 20.26 6.68 -9.59
N GLY A 566 20.12 5.69 -10.46
CA GLY A 566 20.80 4.39 -10.34
C GLY A 566 20.11 3.40 -9.39
N TRP A 567 19.19 3.87 -8.53
CA TRP A 567 18.28 3.05 -7.73
C TRP A 567 16.87 2.94 -8.37
N GLY A 568 16.49 3.94 -9.17
CA GLY A 568 15.22 4.03 -9.88
C GLY A 568 14.96 5.46 -10.35
N ILE A 569 13.75 5.73 -10.84
CA ILE A 569 13.40 7.03 -11.43
C ILE A 569 12.85 7.95 -10.33
N ARG A 570 13.44 9.14 -10.20
CA ARG A 570 13.03 10.18 -9.26
C ARG A 570 11.69 10.77 -9.69
N THR A 571 10.84 11.12 -8.73
CA THR A 571 9.55 11.77 -9.02
C THR A 571 9.68 13.16 -9.65
N LEU A 572 10.80 13.84 -9.41
CA LEU A 572 11.09 15.19 -9.89
C LEU A 572 12.57 15.30 -10.30
N SER A 573 12.81 15.98 -11.41
CA SER A 573 14.15 16.24 -11.94
C SER A 573 15.00 17.06 -10.97
N ARG A 574 16.26 16.68 -10.80
CA ARG A 574 17.28 17.47 -10.11
C ARG A 574 17.51 18.86 -10.70
N GLY A 575 17.18 19.04 -11.98
CA GLY A 575 17.31 20.31 -12.67
C GLY A 575 16.26 21.35 -12.29
N ASP A 576 15.20 20.96 -11.57
CA ASP A 576 14.14 21.87 -11.13
C ASP A 576 14.38 22.36 -9.69
N ALA A 577 14.07 23.63 -9.43
CA ALA A 577 14.33 24.27 -8.13
C ALA A 577 13.70 23.56 -6.92
N PRO A 578 12.51 22.93 -7.00
CA PRO A 578 11.89 22.23 -5.87
C PRO A 578 12.50 20.88 -5.53
N TYR A 579 13.49 20.40 -6.30
CA TYR A 579 14.08 19.10 -6.08
C TYR A 579 14.58 18.92 -4.64
N ASN A 580 14.12 17.85 -4.01
CA ASN A 580 14.54 17.41 -2.70
C ASN A 580 14.59 15.88 -2.69
N ALA A 581 15.78 15.30 -2.56
CA ALA A 581 15.99 13.86 -2.48
C ALA A 581 15.21 13.18 -1.33
N LEU A 582 14.82 13.95 -0.31
CA LEU A 582 14.03 13.49 0.85
C LEU A 582 12.57 13.96 0.81
N GLY A 583 12.16 14.68 -0.24
CA GLY A 583 10.79 15.16 -0.38
C GLY A 583 9.88 14.11 -1.04
N TYR A 584 8.74 13.83 -0.41
CA TYR A 584 7.87 12.68 -0.71
C TYR A 584 7.44 12.55 -2.18
N HIS A 585 7.14 13.67 -2.86
CA HIS A 585 6.93 13.70 -4.31
C HIS A 585 7.88 14.67 -5.02
N LEU A 586 8.94 15.13 -4.35
CA LEU A 586 9.88 16.15 -4.83
C LEU A 586 11.26 15.60 -5.22
N GLY A 587 11.42 14.29 -5.32
CA GLY A 587 12.69 13.71 -5.72
C GLY A 587 12.95 12.30 -5.23
N THR A 588 12.14 11.77 -4.31
CA THR A 588 12.19 10.35 -3.93
C THR A 588 11.94 9.44 -5.14
N VAL A 589 12.32 8.18 -5.01
CA VAL A 589 12.09 7.13 -6.00
C VAL A 589 11.01 6.20 -5.47
N TRP A 590 9.98 5.96 -6.27
CA TRP A 590 8.86 5.10 -5.94
C TRP A 590 8.90 3.83 -6.81
N PRO A 591 8.95 2.62 -6.21
CA PRO A 591 9.03 1.39 -6.98
C PRO A 591 7.85 1.17 -7.94
N HIS A 592 6.63 1.54 -7.55
CA HIS A 592 5.45 1.37 -8.41
C HIS A 592 5.54 2.26 -9.68
N ASP A 593 5.84 3.54 -9.51
CA ASP A 593 6.02 4.53 -10.59
C ASP A 593 7.18 4.14 -11.52
N THR A 594 8.31 3.72 -10.93
CA THR A 594 9.43 3.17 -11.70
C THR A 594 9.01 1.93 -12.51
N SER A 595 8.21 1.03 -11.94
CA SER A 595 7.70 -0.15 -12.66
C SER A 595 6.73 0.19 -13.80
N ILE A 596 5.94 1.26 -13.65
CA ILE A 596 5.05 1.78 -14.71
C ILE A 596 5.90 2.35 -15.84
N SER A 597 6.96 3.08 -15.52
CA SER A 597 7.92 3.58 -16.50
C SER A 597 8.59 2.44 -17.29
N VAL A 598 8.93 1.32 -16.64
CA VAL A 598 9.46 0.12 -17.30
C VAL A 598 8.45 -0.45 -18.31
N LEU A 599 7.17 -0.59 -17.93
CA LEU A 599 6.12 -1.02 -18.86
C LEU A 599 5.94 -0.04 -20.02
N GLY A 600 6.01 1.27 -19.75
CA GLY A 600 5.92 2.33 -20.75
C GLY A 600 7.06 2.28 -21.78
N LEU A 601 8.31 2.21 -21.31
CA LEU A 601 9.50 2.06 -22.16
C LEU A 601 9.40 0.79 -23.03
N SER A 602 9.03 -0.33 -22.40
CA SER A 602 8.84 -1.62 -23.05
C SER A 602 7.79 -1.56 -24.16
N ARG A 603 6.66 -0.88 -23.94
CA ARG A 603 5.58 -0.69 -24.92
C ARG A 603 6.06 0.02 -26.19
N TYR A 604 7.00 0.96 -26.08
CA TYR A 604 7.52 1.71 -27.23
C TYR A 604 8.78 1.10 -27.87
N GLY A 605 9.21 -0.07 -27.39
CA GLY A 605 10.36 -0.79 -27.93
C GLY A 605 11.71 -0.44 -27.28
N PHE A 606 11.74 0.41 -26.26
CA PHE A 606 12.94 0.75 -25.47
C PHE A 606 13.21 -0.34 -24.42
N ARG A 607 13.38 -1.59 -24.88
CA ARG A 607 13.46 -2.77 -24.02
C ARG A 607 14.79 -2.84 -23.25
N ASP A 608 15.88 -2.34 -23.83
CA ASP A 608 17.18 -2.27 -23.16
C ASP A 608 17.15 -1.23 -22.03
N GLU A 609 16.58 -0.05 -22.28
CA GLU A 609 16.38 0.99 -21.27
C GLU A 609 15.42 0.52 -20.17
N ALA A 610 14.34 -0.17 -20.53
CA ALA A 610 13.42 -0.78 -19.57
C ALA A 610 14.14 -1.80 -18.67
N ASN A 611 15.01 -2.64 -19.24
CA ASN A 611 15.79 -3.63 -18.49
C ASN A 611 16.83 -2.97 -17.58
N GLN A 612 17.47 -1.89 -18.00
CA GLN A 612 18.39 -1.13 -17.15
C GLN A 612 17.69 -0.62 -15.88
N VAL A 613 16.49 -0.05 -16.03
CA VAL A 613 15.70 0.44 -14.89
C VAL A 613 15.19 -0.73 -14.03
N ALA A 614 14.78 -1.84 -14.66
CA ALA A 614 14.31 -3.03 -13.95
C ALA A 614 15.42 -3.66 -13.08
N LEU A 615 16.63 -3.80 -13.61
CA LEU A 615 17.80 -4.31 -12.88
C LEU A 615 18.14 -3.40 -11.69
N ALA A 616 18.10 -2.08 -11.86
CA ALA A 616 18.30 -1.13 -10.76
C ALA A 616 17.27 -1.28 -9.63
N LEU A 617 16.01 -1.57 -9.97
CA LEU A 617 14.97 -1.80 -8.97
C LEU A 617 15.12 -3.16 -8.28
N LEU A 618 15.63 -4.19 -8.97
CA LEU A 618 16.00 -5.48 -8.34
C LEU A 618 17.19 -5.30 -7.38
N ASP A 619 18.22 -4.55 -7.78
CA ASP A 619 19.33 -4.19 -6.89
C ASP A 619 18.84 -3.45 -5.64
N THR A 620 17.87 -2.55 -5.82
CA THR A 620 17.22 -1.85 -4.71
C THR A 620 16.50 -2.83 -3.78
N ALA A 621 15.73 -3.78 -4.33
CA ALA A 621 15.06 -4.80 -3.53
C ALA A 621 16.05 -5.57 -2.65
N ALA A 622 17.21 -5.95 -3.20
CA ALA A 622 18.25 -6.65 -2.44
C ALA A 622 18.79 -5.83 -1.24
N GLN A 623 18.78 -4.49 -1.30
CA GLN A 623 19.18 -3.63 -0.18
C GLN A 623 18.17 -3.62 0.98
N PHE A 624 16.92 -4.02 0.72
CA PHE A 624 15.82 -4.01 1.68
C PHE A 624 15.31 -5.42 2.01
N GLY A 625 16.19 -6.42 1.94
CA GLY A 625 15.82 -7.81 2.24
C GLY A 625 14.82 -8.38 1.24
N ASP A 626 14.98 -8.02 -0.03
CA ASP A 626 14.11 -8.40 -1.16
C ASP A 626 12.68 -7.83 -1.10
N ARG A 627 12.37 -6.95 -0.12
CA ARG A 627 11.09 -6.21 0.00
C ARG A 627 11.28 -4.75 -0.39
N LEU A 628 10.71 -4.33 -1.51
CA LEU A 628 10.70 -2.92 -1.91
C LEU A 628 9.83 -2.09 -0.95
N PRO A 629 10.35 -1.01 -0.33
CA PRO A 629 9.54 -0.10 0.48
C PRO A 629 8.65 0.78 -0.41
N GLU A 630 7.66 1.47 0.18
CA GLU A 630 6.81 2.44 -0.51
C GLU A 630 7.61 3.45 -1.34
N ALA A 631 8.66 4.03 -0.74
CA ALA A 631 9.55 4.98 -1.39
C ALA A 631 10.96 4.95 -0.77
N ILE A 632 11.95 5.35 -1.56
CA ILE A 632 13.33 5.56 -1.12
C ILE A 632 13.78 6.99 -1.45
N ALA A 633 14.81 7.47 -0.76
CA ALA A 633 15.40 8.77 -1.04
C ALA A 633 16.04 8.84 -2.44
N GLY A 634 15.92 9.98 -3.11
CA GLY A 634 16.40 10.24 -4.46
C GLY A 634 17.90 10.44 -4.63
N PHE A 635 18.73 10.02 -3.67
CA PHE A 635 20.18 10.21 -3.78
C PHE A 635 20.77 9.43 -4.96
N GLU A 636 21.83 9.96 -5.57
CA GLU A 636 22.61 9.23 -6.58
C GLU A 636 23.24 7.98 -5.96
N ARG A 637 23.12 6.85 -6.66
CA ARG A 637 23.73 5.58 -6.27
C ARG A 637 25.24 5.69 -6.08
N GLU A 638 25.92 6.49 -6.89
CA GLU A 638 27.38 6.70 -6.82
C GLU A 638 27.82 7.40 -5.53
N ARG A 639 26.91 8.09 -4.84
CA ARG A 639 27.19 8.80 -3.58
C ARG A 639 26.78 8.01 -2.34
N THR A 640 26.10 6.88 -2.52
CA THR A 640 25.54 6.08 -1.42
C THR A 640 26.04 4.65 -1.50
N LEU A 641 26.51 4.08 -0.38
CA LEU A 641 26.90 2.66 -0.36
C LEU A 641 25.69 1.71 -0.32
N PHE A 642 24.50 2.23 -0.01
CA PHE A 642 23.23 1.51 0.12
C PHE A 642 22.07 2.46 -0.16
N ALA A 643 20.92 1.92 -0.56
CA ALA A 643 19.70 2.69 -0.75
C ALA A 643 19.16 3.20 0.60
N ILE A 644 18.67 4.44 0.64
CA ILE A 644 18.22 5.09 1.88
C ILE A 644 16.69 5.08 1.93
N PRO A 645 16.05 4.51 2.96
CA PRO A 645 14.60 4.50 3.07
C PRO A 645 14.03 5.91 3.27
N TYR A 646 12.84 6.16 2.73
CA TYR A 646 12.08 7.35 3.10
C TYR A 646 11.59 7.21 4.56
N PRO A 647 11.71 8.23 5.44
CA PRO A 647 11.53 8.08 6.89
C PRO A 647 10.21 7.50 7.40
N THR A 648 9.11 7.61 6.64
CA THR A 648 7.79 7.09 7.03
C THR A 648 7.20 6.15 5.98
N ALA A 649 8.05 5.56 5.14
CA ALA A 649 7.62 4.64 4.10
C ALA A 649 6.91 3.41 4.69
N CYS A 650 5.77 3.06 4.11
CA CYS A 650 5.11 1.80 4.38
C CYS A 650 5.97 0.63 3.88
N SER A 651 6.03 -0.44 4.67
CA SER A 651 6.72 -1.68 4.32
C SER A 651 6.12 -2.85 5.10
N PRO A 652 5.33 -3.73 4.46
CA PRO A 652 5.03 -3.78 3.03
C PRO A 652 4.10 -2.67 2.50
N GLN A 653 4.44 -2.23 1.28
CA GLN A 653 3.71 -1.42 0.31
C GLN A 653 2.94 -2.26 -0.73
N ALA A 654 1.61 -2.25 -0.90
CA ALA A 654 0.98 -3.08 -1.95
C ALA A 654 1.45 -2.80 -3.39
N TRP A 655 1.45 -1.55 -3.85
CA TRP A 655 1.92 -1.23 -5.22
C TRP A 655 3.44 -1.34 -5.39
N ALA A 656 4.20 -1.28 -4.29
CA ALA A 656 5.65 -1.44 -4.28
C ALA A 656 6.01 -2.92 -4.33
N SER A 657 5.32 -3.74 -3.52
CA SER A 657 5.37 -5.20 -3.59
C SER A 657 4.86 -5.71 -4.95
N GLY A 658 3.96 -5.01 -5.65
CA GLY A 658 3.54 -5.38 -7.01
C GLY A 658 4.59 -5.10 -8.10
N ALA A 659 5.56 -4.22 -7.85
CA ALA A 659 6.53 -3.79 -8.86
C ALA A 659 7.35 -4.94 -9.49
N PRO A 660 7.90 -5.92 -8.74
CA PRO A 660 8.64 -7.05 -9.32
C PRO A 660 7.83 -7.88 -10.32
N LEU A 661 6.50 -7.96 -10.16
CA LEU A 661 5.63 -8.66 -11.11
C LEU A 661 5.53 -7.92 -12.44
N ASN A 662 5.50 -6.59 -12.41
CA ASN A 662 5.56 -5.76 -13.61
C ASN A 662 6.92 -5.84 -14.30
N LEU A 663 8.03 -5.86 -13.55
CA LEU A 663 9.37 -6.05 -14.12
C LEU A 663 9.44 -7.38 -14.86
N THR A 664 8.97 -8.44 -14.23
CA THR A 664 8.90 -9.79 -14.81
C THR A 664 8.04 -9.79 -16.08
N ARG A 665 6.86 -9.16 -16.03
CA ARG A 665 5.95 -9.02 -17.19
C ARG A 665 6.63 -8.30 -18.36
N ALA A 666 7.39 -7.24 -18.08
CA ALA A 666 8.10 -6.45 -19.09
C ALA A 666 9.25 -7.23 -19.74
N MET A 667 10.06 -7.93 -18.95
CA MET A 667 11.16 -8.78 -19.43
C MET A 667 10.64 -9.93 -20.30
N LEU A 668 9.51 -10.54 -19.93
CA LEU A 668 8.89 -11.62 -20.70
C LEU A 668 8.10 -11.12 -21.92
N GLY A 669 7.79 -9.82 -21.99
CA GLY A 669 6.82 -9.29 -22.96
C GLY A 669 5.51 -10.07 -22.94
N LEU A 670 5.00 -10.37 -21.74
CA LEU A 670 3.89 -11.30 -21.57
C LEU A 670 2.53 -10.58 -21.72
N HIS A 671 1.73 -11.04 -22.68
CA HIS A 671 0.44 -10.46 -23.01
C HIS A 671 -0.63 -11.52 -23.27
N PRO A 672 -1.89 -11.27 -22.83
CA PRO A 672 -3.04 -12.02 -23.32
C PRO A 672 -3.46 -11.53 -24.72
N VAL A 673 -3.58 -12.46 -25.68
CA VAL A 673 -4.04 -12.18 -27.06
C VAL A 673 -5.01 -13.28 -27.46
N ASP A 674 -6.25 -12.91 -27.82
CA ASP A 674 -7.23 -13.84 -28.43
C ASP A 674 -7.43 -15.19 -27.74
N GLY A 675 -7.39 -15.20 -26.39
CA GLY A 675 -7.62 -16.42 -25.61
C GLY A 675 -6.35 -17.23 -25.34
N GLN A 676 -5.18 -16.70 -25.70
CA GLN A 676 -3.87 -17.30 -25.46
C GLN A 676 -2.94 -16.32 -24.75
N LEU A 677 -1.98 -16.87 -24.00
CA LEU A 677 -0.85 -16.09 -23.49
C LEU A 677 0.29 -16.13 -24.52
N VAL A 678 0.82 -14.96 -24.84
CA VAL A 678 1.94 -14.78 -25.78
C VAL A 678 3.08 -14.11 -25.03
N ALA A 679 4.29 -14.62 -25.22
CA ALA A 679 5.52 -14.04 -24.70
C ALA A 679 6.36 -13.51 -25.87
N ASP A 680 6.86 -12.28 -25.74
CA ASP A 680 7.82 -11.62 -26.62
C ASP A 680 9.00 -11.14 -25.76
N PRO A 681 9.85 -12.09 -25.30
CA PRO A 681 10.81 -11.81 -24.25
C PRO A 681 11.99 -11.00 -24.74
N VAL A 682 12.47 -10.11 -23.88
CA VAL A 682 13.80 -9.50 -23.93
C VAL A 682 14.34 -9.56 -22.51
N VAL A 683 14.78 -10.77 -22.11
CA VAL A 683 15.33 -11.00 -20.77
C VAL A 683 16.81 -10.62 -20.75
N PRO A 684 17.25 -9.75 -19.83
CA PRO A 684 18.64 -9.35 -19.77
C PRO A 684 19.56 -10.53 -19.42
N PRO A 685 20.78 -10.63 -19.98
CA PRO A 685 21.72 -11.72 -19.69
C PRO A 685 22.01 -11.92 -18.19
N GLU A 686 22.01 -10.83 -17.43
CA GLU A 686 22.18 -10.82 -15.96
C GLU A 686 21.07 -11.59 -15.25
N VAL A 687 19.86 -11.61 -15.80
CA VAL A 687 18.72 -12.36 -15.24
C VAL A 687 18.76 -13.84 -15.66
N GLY A 688 19.28 -14.13 -16.85
CA GLY A 688 19.33 -15.48 -17.39
C GLY A 688 17.95 -16.02 -17.70
N ARG A 689 17.62 -17.21 -17.19
CA ARG A 689 16.30 -17.82 -17.39
C ARG A 689 15.26 -17.27 -16.41
N ILE A 690 14.04 -17.08 -16.92
CA ILE A 690 12.82 -16.89 -16.13
C ILE A 690 11.83 -18.00 -16.47
N LYS A 691 11.24 -18.62 -15.46
CA LYS A 691 10.14 -19.56 -15.61
C LYS A 691 9.01 -19.22 -14.65
N ILE A 692 7.79 -19.10 -15.18
CA ILE A 692 6.58 -18.94 -14.39
C ILE A 692 5.69 -20.17 -14.62
N ARG A 693 5.21 -20.79 -13.55
CA ARG A 693 4.31 -21.95 -13.58
C ARG A 693 2.93 -21.62 -13.06
N GLY A 694 1.91 -22.15 -13.72
CA GLY A 694 0.53 -22.07 -13.22
C GLY A 694 -0.11 -20.67 -13.28
N ILE A 695 0.24 -19.85 -14.27
CA ILE A 695 -0.44 -18.57 -14.52
C ILE A 695 -1.92 -18.85 -14.82
N ALA A 696 -2.83 -18.27 -14.03
CA ALA A 696 -4.26 -18.39 -14.28
C ALA A 696 -4.71 -17.39 -15.36
N ALA A 697 -5.10 -17.88 -16.53
CA ALA A 697 -5.65 -17.06 -17.61
C ALA A 697 -6.64 -17.89 -18.44
N PHE A 698 -7.72 -17.27 -18.91
CA PHE A 698 -8.73 -17.91 -19.77
C PHE A 698 -9.36 -19.19 -19.20
N GLY A 699 -9.48 -19.30 -17.87
CA GLY A 699 -9.97 -20.53 -17.21
C GLY A 699 -8.97 -21.70 -17.20
N HIS A 700 -7.74 -21.49 -17.66
CA HIS A 700 -6.67 -22.48 -17.70
C HIS A 700 -5.45 -22.05 -16.88
N ARG A 701 -4.52 -22.99 -16.70
CA ARG A 701 -3.19 -22.75 -16.14
C ARG A 701 -2.15 -22.79 -17.24
N TRP A 702 -1.24 -21.83 -17.24
CA TRP A 702 -0.20 -21.68 -18.26
C TRP A 702 1.19 -21.66 -17.62
N ASP A 703 2.15 -22.28 -18.30
CA ASP A 703 3.57 -22.18 -18.00
C ASP A 703 4.25 -21.31 -19.05
N VAL A 704 5.15 -20.43 -18.60
CA VAL A 704 5.99 -19.58 -19.45
C VAL A 704 7.44 -19.82 -19.08
N GLU A 705 8.31 -19.97 -20.06
CA GLU A 705 9.76 -20.02 -19.85
C GLU A 705 10.46 -19.21 -20.95
N ALA A 706 11.44 -18.39 -20.56
CA ALA A 706 12.21 -17.56 -21.48
C ALA A 706 13.66 -17.37 -21.04
N VAL A 707 14.55 -17.21 -22.03
CA VAL A 707 15.97 -16.87 -21.88
C VAL A 707 16.36 -15.94 -23.03
N GLY A 708 16.89 -14.75 -22.74
CA GLY A 708 17.20 -13.77 -23.78
C GLY A 708 15.94 -13.39 -24.57
N THR A 709 15.97 -13.61 -25.87
CA THR A 709 14.84 -13.38 -26.78
C THR A 709 14.04 -14.63 -27.14
N ASP A 710 14.45 -15.78 -26.63
CA ASP A 710 13.76 -17.05 -26.86
C ASP A 710 12.81 -17.34 -25.70
N GLY A 711 11.56 -17.67 -26.00
CA GLY A 711 10.60 -18.08 -24.99
C GLY A 711 9.48 -18.92 -25.56
N TYR A 712 8.83 -19.67 -24.70
CA TYR A 712 7.66 -20.46 -25.07
C TYR A 712 6.59 -20.39 -23.99
N VAL A 713 5.35 -20.48 -24.44
CA VAL A 713 4.15 -20.50 -23.61
C VAL A 713 3.41 -21.80 -23.89
N ARG A 714 2.96 -22.48 -22.83
CA ARG A 714 2.20 -23.73 -22.97
C ARG A 714 1.14 -23.83 -21.87
N LEU A 715 0.13 -24.66 -22.10
CA LEU A 715 -0.75 -25.08 -21.03
C LEU A 715 0.04 -25.89 -20.00
N ALA A 716 -0.21 -25.64 -18.72
CA ALA A 716 0.32 -26.46 -17.65
C ALA A 716 -0.27 -27.88 -17.77
N ALA A 717 0.53 -28.89 -17.46
CA ALA A 717 0.01 -30.25 -17.33
C ALA A 717 -0.88 -30.33 -16.06
N ASP A 718 -2.00 -31.03 -16.16
CA ASP A 718 -2.91 -31.28 -15.03
C ASP A 718 -2.23 -32.01 -13.85
#